data_AF-A0A256WKD0-F1
#
_entry.id   AF-A0A256WKD0-F1
#
_cell.length_a   1.000
_cell.length_b   1.000
_cell.length_c   1.000
_cell.angle_alpha   90.00
_cell.angle_beta   90.00
_cell.angle_gamma   90.00
#
_symmetry.space_group_name_H-M   'P 1'
#
loop_
_entity.id
_entity.type
_entity.pdbx_description
1 polymer ?
#
loop_
_entity_poly.entity_id
_entity_poly.type
_entity_poly.pdbx_seq_one_letter_code
_entity_poly.pdbx_strand_id
1 'polypeptide(L)'
;MIEAKNIKKSYGDLQVLNGIDLYIEKSEVLSITGASGAGKTTLLQILGTLDKPSMGELWIDNQDVFSLKQQQMADFRNQNVGFVFQFHHLLPEFSCIENVCIPGFIGKRNPKEVEEEAKELLRFLKMDHRMDHKPSELSGGEQQRVAIARALINKPKVVFADEPSGNLDRENTLELHRLLFQLRDEYEQTIVLVTHDEHLASLCDSAQQGGDYNSVIESADTYYQSKDYYNAKATYQLAAKLKPEESYPKEKIDEIIKLLKEELAVRGDYDAFVELADEAMNQHDYATAINNYQNALNLIAYEKYPKEQLQKAINKQEASKIKRETYTKAIQQADQHYINKDYDKALSFYRDAANVDDQQKYPNTQIEKITVILQDQNATQLAYEQAINKGNQYLNYQKFQKALIEYQNALVIKPTSKHAQDQLLLVIDFISKEEHYNKITERADAYYVNKKFVEARKEYQNAQKILPDNAYAINMIAKIDAAIGSQDSKISKIETDYLAFIEDADKLFKERKLQPAYSKYAKALELKPKEKHPKAQMEQIDIMLAKGYIQLDCFVHENNKGLSGAKIQLAENGRVIETYEIGSNGKHKLKLNLETSYQIKFFKSDFIHKIFDIDSELPSHVNHNNIYEYDLVVELFPTCDVDLSILDRPLSEISYYESKGNFFVDESRARLIINKITELKKQCYKANKDKDNIKEYEKIIAQADKYREKGDFDKAIESYVAAKYLMPEREYPQERIDEMQAQMDEGSEYNNLIKSGDAKYAAGDFDAALFDYYAAKNLKTKEAYPQEKIAEIDALLNAQKATEQQYLTQIRKADSLYQTNNLDLALQAYESAKKINVKELYPSVQIDKIEGELNKQKDLDKRYDEAIANADRLFEQGNMADAKAAFLIATQIKTTEMYPQYKIEDINTIEEQRTQKAINDKYENLIIEADAFFKQVNYLKALELYEKAGGLKPKEAYPPSQISIINGLLAQQKADEGSYAELIAQADMQFDNKNYAPSYDNYKLASKLKKEEQYPKDRMAEIEAIMEAIAQKEAAYNAAIAAADNFRDSKTYDQAKSKYQEAGSIKPNEAYPPEQIALINGIMPPSPLRIIFETAKLMIKQNLNTKKQAASNLTKLIHQSRLP
;
A
#
# COMPACT_ATOMS: atom_id res chain seq x y z
N MET A 1 -50.69 34.01 8.16
CA MET A 1 -50.36 32.60 7.84
C MET A 1 -50.45 31.73 9.08
N ILE A 2 -49.69 32.04 10.15
CA ILE A 2 -49.84 31.40 11.45
C ILE A 2 -50.33 32.43 12.46
N GLU A 3 -51.27 32.05 13.32
CA GLU A 3 -51.73 32.84 14.45
C GLU A 3 -51.79 31.95 15.69
N ALA A 4 -50.96 32.25 16.67
CA ALA A 4 -50.89 31.56 17.95
C ALA A 4 -51.31 32.53 19.06
N LYS A 5 -52.25 32.12 19.91
CA LYS A 5 -52.85 32.96 20.96
C LYS A 5 -52.65 32.35 22.33
N ASN A 6 -52.04 33.10 23.24
CA ASN A 6 -51.84 32.78 24.66
C ASN A 6 -51.25 31.36 24.90
N ILE A 7 -50.26 30.97 24.08
CA ILE A 7 -49.64 29.65 24.14
C ILE A 7 -48.91 29.46 25.47
N LYS A 8 -49.35 28.47 26.24
CA LYS A 8 -48.72 28.03 27.51
C LYS A 8 -48.38 26.56 27.43
N LYS A 9 -47.25 26.19 28.03
CA LYS A 9 -46.82 24.79 28.15
C LYS A 9 -46.16 24.56 29.50
N SER A 10 -46.60 23.51 30.19
CA SER A 10 -45.94 22.99 31.40
C SER A 10 -45.69 21.50 31.27
N TYR A 11 -44.58 21.03 31.85
CA TYR A 11 -44.26 19.62 32.01
C TYR A 11 -44.18 19.32 33.50
N GLY A 12 -45.26 18.75 34.06
CA GLY A 12 -45.45 18.72 35.51
C GLY A 12 -45.54 20.14 36.07
N ASP A 13 -44.80 20.40 37.15
CA ASP A 13 -44.74 21.72 37.81
C ASP A 13 -43.87 22.74 37.06
N LEU A 14 -43.05 22.30 36.08
CA LEU A 14 -42.18 23.19 35.32
C LEU A 14 -42.95 23.86 34.17
N GLN A 15 -43.23 25.16 34.31
CA GLN A 15 -43.78 25.97 33.23
C GLN A 15 -42.67 26.41 32.27
N VAL A 16 -42.79 26.03 30.99
CA VAL A 16 -41.79 26.28 29.94
C VAL A 16 -42.22 27.45 29.03
N LEU A 17 -43.51 27.58 28.72
CA LEU A 17 -44.07 28.71 27.95
C LEU A 17 -45.14 29.44 28.77
N ASN A 18 -45.10 30.77 28.78
CA ASN A 18 -45.92 31.61 29.68
C ASN A 18 -46.84 32.61 28.97
N GLY A 19 -47.60 32.15 27.98
CA GLY A 19 -48.61 32.96 27.30
C GLY A 19 -47.99 33.74 26.15
N ILE A 20 -47.58 33.01 25.11
CA ILE A 20 -47.01 33.60 23.91
C ILE A 20 -48.11 33.86 22.89
N ASP A 21 -48.22 35.12 22.46
CA ASP A 21 -49.01 35.53 21.30
C ASP A 21 -48.04 35.78 20.13
N LEU A 22 -48.34 35.20 18.97
CA LEU A 22 -47.50 35.28 17.77
C LEU A 22 -48.37 35.29 16.51
N TYR A 23 -48.07 36.20 15.59
CA TYR A 23 -48.67 36.26 14.26
C TYR A 23 -47.55 36.26 13.23
N ILE A 24 -47.69 35.45 12.18
CA ILE A 24 -46.69 35.26 11.11
C ILE A 24 -47.43 35.37 9.77
N GLU A 25 -46.90 36.19 8.86
CA GLU A 25 -47.46 36.43 7.55
C GLU A 25 -47.09 35.33 6.53
N LYS A 26 -47.73 35.37 5.35
CA LYS A 26 -47.38 34.45 4.26
C LYS A 26 -46.08 34.95 3.61
N SER A 27 -45.17 34.04 3.28
CA SER A 27 -43.86 34.38 2.69
C SER A 27 -42.97 35.22 3.61
N GLU A 28 -43.13 35.08 4.92
CA GLU A 28 -42.26 35.68 5.94
C GLU A 28 -41.20 34.67 6.40
N VAL A 29 -39.97 35.12 6.62
CA VAL A 29 -38.91 34.39 7.34
C VAL A 29 -38.78 34.98 8.75
N LEU A 30 -39.31 34.29 9.76
CA LEU A 30 -39.24 34.68 11.17
C LEU A 30 -38.11 33.94 11.89
N SER A 31 -37.28 34.67 12.66
CA SER A 31 -36.31 34.10 13.60
C SER A 31 -36.79 34.17 15.05
N ILE A 32 -36.82 33.02 15.72
CA ILE A 32 -37.06 32.86 17.16
C ILE A 32 -35.71 32.67 17.85
N THR A 33 -35.24 33.70 18.56
CA THR A 33 -33.98 33.67 19.30
C THR A 33 -34.20 33.83 20.81
N GLY A 34 -33.15 33.70 21.61
CA GLY A 34 -33.22 33.82 23.07
C GLY A 34 -32.37 32.80 23.80
N ALA A 35 -32.26 32.94 25.13
CA ALA A 35 -31.40 32.11 25.97
C ALA A 35 -31.66 30.60 25.82
N SER A 36 -30.62 29.79 26.06
CA SER A 36 -30.79 28.33 26.13
C SER A 36 -31.73 27.97 27.28
N GLY A 37 -32.63 27.01 27.05
CA GLY A 37 -33.70 26.64 28.00
C GLY A 37 -34.96 27.52 27.99
N ALA A 38 -35.01 28.62 27.23
CA ALA A 38 -36.17 29.53 27.16
C ALA A 38 -37.41 28.97 26.41
N GLY A 39 -37.49 27.65 26.18
CA GLY A 39 -38.63 27.00 25.53
C GLY A 39 -38.73 27.14 24.00
N LYS A 40 -37.70 27.65 23.31
CA LYS A 40 -37.71 27.89 21.84
C LYS A 40 -38.15 26.66 21.03
N THR A 41 -37.46 25.52 21.19
CA THR A 41 -37.80 24.23 20.57
C THR A 41 -39.22 23.77 20.95
N THR A 42 -39.66 23.99 22.18
CA THR A 42 -41.03 23.64 22.62
C THR A 42 -42.08 24.49 21.90
N LEU A 43 -41.85 25.79 21.72
CA LEU A 43 -42.72 26.66 20.92
C LEU A 43 -42.72 26.19 19.46
N LEU A 44 -41.56 25.95 18.87
CA LEU A 44 -41.42 25.49 17.48
C LEU A 44 -42.13 24.15 17.24
N GLN A 45 -42.04 23.20 18.17
CA GLN A 45 -42.76 21.92 18.13
C GLN A 45 -44.27 22.09 18.24
N ILE A 46 -44.76 23.04 19.05
CA ILE A 46 -46.19 23.36 19.14
C ILE A 46 -46.68 23.99 17.84
N LEU A 47 -45.97 24.97 17.28
CA LEU A 47 -46.29 25.59 15.99
C LEU A 47 -46.24 24.55 14.84
N GLY A 48 -45.27 23.64 14.87
CA GLY A 48 -45.16 22.50 13.95
C GLY A 48 -46.17 21.37 14.18
N THR A 49 -47.10 21.50 15.14
CA THR A 49 -48.10 20.49 15.55
C THR A 49 -47.54 19.16 16.09
N LEU A 50 -46.25 19.10 16.39
CA LEU A 50 -45.56 17.94 16.95
C LEU A 50 -45.85 17.76 18.44
N ASP A 51 -46.16 18.85 19.14
CA ASP A 51 -46.63 18.87 20.53
C ASP A 51 -47.92 19.71 20.67
N LYS A 52 -48.65 19.52 21.76
CA LYS A 52 -49.84 20.31 22.10
C LYS A 52 -49.55 21.29 23.24
N PRO A 53 -50.04 22.54 23.18
CA PRO A 53 -49.95 23.46 24.29
C PRO A 53 -50.81 22.97 25.46
N SER A 54 -50.47 23.38 26.67
CA SER A 54 -51.28 23.18 27.88
C SER A 54 -52.50 24.12 27.90
N MET A 55 -52.36 25.33 27.33
CA MET A 55 -53.45 26.27 27.05
C MET A 55 -53.09 27.16 25.85
N GLY A 56 -54.09 27.74 25.20
CA GLY A 56 -53.94 28.61 24.04
C GLY A 56 -54.50 28.00 22.75
N GLU A 57 -54.54 28.80 21.70
CA GLU A 57 -55.06 28.43 20.39
C GLU A 57 -53.97 28.55 19.32
N LEU A 58 -54.04 27.70 18.28
CA LEU A 58 -53.14 27.75 17.14
C LEU A 58 -53.93 27.58 15.85
N TRP A 59 -53.82 28.58 14.99
CA TRP A 59 -54.41 28.62 13.66
C TRP A 59 -53.29 28.63 12.63
N ILE A 60 -53.33 27.73 11.66
CA ILE A 60 -52.38 27.65 10.54
C ILE A 60 -53.20 27.63 9.26
N ASP A 61 -52.96 28.60 8.37
CA ASP A 61 -53.73 28.80 7.13
C ASP A 61 -55.26 28.81 7.35
N ASN A 62 -55.69 29.58 8.36
CA ASN A 62 -57.09 29.70 8.82
C ASN A 62 -57.74 28.41 9.36
N GLN A 63 -56.97 27.35 9.59
CA GLN A 63 -57.44 26.11 10.23
C GLN A 63 -56.99 26.06 11.71
N ASP A 64 -57.93 25.89 12.64
CA ASP A 64 -57.62 25.46 14.02
C ASP A 64 -57.08 24.03 13.95
N VAL A 65 -55.79 23.87 14.21
CA VAL A 65 -55.09 22.58 14.07
C VAL A 65 -55.33 21.63 15.24
N PHE A 66 -55.73 22.14 16.41
CA PHE A 66 -55.95 21.33 17.60
C PHE A 66 -57.40 20.82 17.72
N SER A 67 -58.34 21.41 16.98
CA SER A 67 -59.67 20.84 16.72
C SER A 67 -59.65 19.54 15.89
N LEU A 68 -58.58 19.30 15.13
CA LEU A 68 -58.46 18.15 14.23
C LEU A 68 -58.28 16.83 15.00
N LYS A 69 -58.92 15.76 14.52
CA LYS A 69 -58.65 14.40 15.01
C LYS A 69 -57.23 13.97 14.65
N GLN A 70 -56.66 13.05 15.42
CA GLN A 70 -55.25 12.63 15.30
C GLN A 70 -54.82 12.28 13.87
N GLN A 71 -55.65 11.54 13.11
CA GLN A 71 -55.36 11.23 11.71
C GLN A 71 -55.39 12.48 10.82
N GLN A 72 -56.43 13.32 10.94
CA GLN A 72 -56.56 14.56 10.16
C GLN A 72 -55.43 15.56 10.45
N MET A 73 -54.93 15.59 11.69
CA MET A 73 -53.76 16.38 12.10
C MET A 73 -52.45 15.82 11.51
N ALA A 74 -52.32 14.50 11.38
CA ALA A 74 -51.18 13.87 10.70
C ALA A 74 -51.20 14.14 9.19
N ASP A 75 -52.37 14.02 8.56
CA ASP A 75 -52.58 14.34 7.14
C ASP A 75 -52.32 15.83 6.87
N PHE A 76 -52.84 16.73 7.74
CA PHE A 76 -52.59 18.17 7.68
C PHE A 76 -51.10 18.49 7.76
N ARG A 77 -50.38 17.91 8.73
CA ARG A 77 -48.93 18.10 8.90
C ARG A 77 -48.15 17.62 7.68
N ASN A 78 -48.46 16.43 7.15
CA ASN A 78 -47.80 15.88 5.97
C ASN A 78 -47.95 16.76 4.71
N GLN A 79 -49.06 17.49 4.59
CA GLN A 79 -49.37 18.35 3.43
C GLN A 79 -48.93 19.81 3.59
N ASN A 80 -48.98 20.38 4.79
CA ASN A 80 -48.82 21.83 5.00
C ASN A 80 -47.52 22.21 5.71
N VAL A 81 -46.84 21.25 6.36
CA VAL A 81 -45.73 21.52 7.30
C VAL A 81 -44.48 20.74 6.92
N GLY A 82 -43.44 21.46 6.53
CA GLY A 82 -42.06 20.95 6.49
C GLY A 82 -41.40 21.14 7.86
N PHE A 83 -40.58 20.19 8.29
CA PHE A 83 -39.83 20.30 9.53
C PHE A 83 -38.38 19.85 9.35
N VAL A 84 -37.44 20.76 9.66
CA VAL A 84 -36.00 20.53 9.72
C VAL A 84 -35.62 20.53 11.20
N PHE A 85 -35.03 19.43 11.66
CA PHE A 85 -34.66 19.22 13.07
C PHE A 85 -33.17 19.53 13.29
N GLN A 86 -32.81 19.94 14.51
CA GLN A 86 -31.43 20.21 14.94
C GLN A 86 -30.47 19.03 14.67
N PHE A 87 -30.98 17.80 14.79
CA PHE A 87 -30.34 16.60 14.26
C PHE A 87 -31.07 16.14 13.01
N HIS A 88 -30.35 15.77 11.95
CA HIS A 88 -30.90 15.47 10.62
C HIS A 88 -32.06 14.44 10.65
N HIS A 89 -32.00 13.49 11.60
CA HIS A 89 -32.96 12.38 11.75
C HIS A 89 -33.29 11.69 10.41
N LEU A 90 -32.29 11.55 9.54
CA LEU A 90 -32.38 10.70 8.36
C LEU A 90 -32.43 9.24 8.81
N LEU A 91 -33.22 8.43 8.13
CA LEU A 91 -33.31 7.00 8.40
C LEU A 91 -32.07 6.32 7.78
N PRO A 92 -31.17 5.71 8.58
CA PRO A 92 -29.88 5.22 8.11
C PRO A 92 -29.99 4.04 7.14
N GLU A 93 -31.12 3.32 7.15
CA GLU A 93 -31.39 2.20 6.24
C GLU A 93 -31.68 2.65 4.80
N PHE A 94 -32.04 3.93 4.59
CA PHE A 94 -32.50 4.50 3.33
C PHE A 94 -31.44 5.44 2.72
N SER A 95 -31.36 5.53 1.40
CA SER A 95 -30.47 6.47 0.68
C SER A 95 -30.95 7.92 0.80
N CYS A 96 -30.18 8.86 0.25
CA CYS A 96 -30.59 10.27 0.20
C CYS A 96 -31.94 10.44 -0.51
N ILE A 97 -32.08 9.87 -1.71
CA ILE A 97 -33.32 9.96 -2.48
C ILE A 97 -34.48 9.25 -1.78
N GLU A 98 -34.25 8.06 -1.22
CA GLU A 98 -35.28 7.35 -0.44
C GLU A 98 -35.75 8.17 0.77
N ASN A 99 -34.82 8.80 1.52
CA ASN A 99 -35.14 9.68 2.65
C ASN A 99 -35.99 10.88 2.23
N VAL A 100 -35.73 11.48 1.06
CA VAL A 100 -36.51 12.62 0.52
C VAL A 100 -37.89 12.17 0.06
N CYS A 101 -38.05 10.98 -0.53
CA CYS A 101 -39.33 10.51 -1.05
C CYS A 101 -40.37 10.13 0.02
N ILE A 102 -39.94 9.71 1.22
CA ILE A 102 -40.81 9.14 2.27
C ILE A 102 -42.05 10.01 2.59
N PRO A 103 -41.98 11.33 2.82
CA PRO A 103 -43.16 12.15 3.10
C PRO A 103 -44.18 12.17 1.95
N GLY A 104 -43.71 12.10 0.70
CA GLY A 104 -44.59 11.99 -0.47
C GLY A 104 -45.30 10.64 -0.58
N PHE A 105 -44.59 9.55 -0.25
CA PHE A 105 -45.18 8.21 -0.18
C PHE A 105 -46.20 8.08 0.96
N ILE A 106 -45.92 8.65 2.13
CA ILE A 106 -46.87 8.72 3.26
C ILE A 106 -48.13 9.52 2.85
N GLY A 107 -47.94 10.61 2.10
CA GLY A 107 -49.02 11.40 1.50
C GLY A 107 -49.78 10.71 0.36
N LYS A 108 -49.45 9.45 0.02
CA LYS A 108 -50.05 8.65 -1.06
C LYS A 108 -49.96 9.29 -2.45
N ARG A 109 -48.94 10.11 -2.68
CA ARG A 109 -48.63 10.70 -3.99
C ARG A 109 -48.08 9.61 -4.93
N ASN A 110 -48.14 9.85 -6.24
CA ASN A 110 -47.62 8.91 -7.24
C ASN A 110 -46.11 8.70 -7.04
N PRO A 111 -45.62 7.46 -6.82
CA PRO A 111 -44.22 7.23 -6.51
C PRO A 111 -43.25 7.77 -7.56
N LYS A 112 -43.59 7.70 -8.85
CA LYS A 112 -42.73 8.20 -9.93
C LYS A 112 -42.59 9.72 -9.93
N GLU A 113 -43.68 10.43 -9.66
CA GLU A 113 -43.68 11.90 -9.59
C GLU A 113 -42.89 12.38 -8.37
N VAL A 114 -43.05 11.71 -7.23
CA VAL A 114 -42.28 11.99 -6.01
C VAL A 114 -40.79 11.73 -6.21
N GLU A 115 -40.41 10.66 -6.91
CA GLU A 115 -39.00 10.33 -7.16
C GLU A 115 -38.33 11.35 -8.10
N GLU A 116 -39.00 11.81 -9.15
CA GLU A 116 -38.45 12.85 -10.03
C GLU A 116 -38.38 14.22 -9.32
N GLU A 117 -39.40 14.63 -8.57
CA GLU A 117 -39.34 15.86 -7.75
C GLU A 117 -38.23 15.78 -6.68
N ALA A 118 -37.97 14.60 -6.10
CA ALA A 118 -36.86 14.38 -5.17
C ALA A 118 -35.50 14.53 -5.86
N LYS A 119 -35.34 14.06 -7.10
CA LYS A 119 -34.13 14.28 -7.91
C LYS A 119 -33.93 15.76 -8.24
N GLU A 120 -34.99 16.48 -8.58
CA GLU A 120 -34.92 17.92 -8.84
C GLU A 120 -34.52 18.72 -7.60
N LEU A 121 -35.14 18.44 -6.44
CA LEU A 121 -34.75 19.05 -5.17
C LEU A 121 -33.30 18.70 -4.79
N LEU A 122 -32.87 17.45 -4.94
CA LEU A 122 -31.49 17.07 -4.64
C LEU A 122 -30.47 17.71 -5.60
N ARG A 123 -30.80 17.89 -6.90
CA ARG A 123 -29.96 18.67 -7.84
C ARG A 123 -29.87 20.14 -7.44
N PHE A 124 -31.00 20.76 -7.10
CA PHE A 124 -31.06 22.14 -6.64
C PHE A 124 -30.20 22.36 -5.38
N LEU A 125 -30.16 21.36 -4.49
CA LEU A 125 -29.29 21.34 -3.30
C LEU A 125 -27.87 20.76 -3.55
N LYS A 126 -27.40 20.65 -4.80
CA LYS A 126 -26.06 20.13 -5.14
C LYS A 126 -25.74 18.74 -4.55
N MET A 127 -26.76 17.91 -4.33
CA MET A 127 -26.69 16.54 -3.80
C MET A 127 -26.86 15.46 -4.88
N ASP A 128 -26.73 15.82 -6.15
CA ASP A 128 -26.95 14.96 -7.31
C ASP A 128 -25.96 13.78 -7.39
N HIS A 129 -24.69 14.04 -7.13
CA HIS A 129 -23.62 13.04 -7.08
C HIS A 129 -23.70 12.11 -5.84
N ARG A 130 -24.66 12.34 -4.93
CA ARG A 130 -24.84 11.58 -3.68
C ARG A 130 -26.20 10.88 -3.54
N MET A 131 -27.11 10.98 -4.51
CA MET A 131 -28.50 10.53 -4.36
C MET A 131 -28.66 9.10 -3.80
N ASP A 132 -27.79 8.17 -4.20
CA ASP A 132 -27.85 6.75 -3.79
C ASP A 132 -27.10 6.43 -2.48
N HIS A 133 -26.33 7.37 -1.94
CA HIS A 133 -25.54 7.16 -0.71
C HIS A 133 -26.46 7.10 0.53
N LYS A 134 -26.05 6.33 1.55
CA LYS A 134 -26.72 6.25 2.86
C LYS A 134 -26.22 7.38 3.79
N PRO A 135 -27.01 7.81 4.80
CA PRO A 135 -26.63 8.92 5.70
C PRO A 135 -25.25 8.81 6.37
N SER A 136 -24.78 7.59 6.65
CA SER A 136 -23.43 7.34 7.21
C SER A 136 -22.27 7.64 6.26
N GLU A 137 -22.56 7.78 4.96
CA GLU A 137 -21.60 8.05 3.89
C GLU A 137 -21.57 9.54 3.50
N LEU A 138 -22.36 10.36 4.21
CA LEU A 138 -22.51 11.81 4.01
C LEU A 138 -21.88 12.59 5.17
N SER A 139 -21.24 13.71 4.86
CA SER A 139 -20.89 14.74 5.84
C SER A 139 -22.12 15.34 6.52
N GLY A 140 -21.94 16.02 7.66
CA GLY A 140 -23.04 16.71 8.35
C GLY A 140 -23.79 17.70 7.45
N GLY A 141 -23.08 18.46 6.62
CA GLY A 141 -23.70 19.40 5.68
C GLY A 141 -24.50 18.73 4.55
N GLU A 142 -23.97 17.63 4.00
CA GLU A 142 -24.71 16.81 3.04
C GLU A 142 -25.98 16.22 3.66
N GLN A 143 -25.92 15.70 4.90
CA GLN A 143 -27.09 15.20 5.62
C GLN A 143 -28.14 16.30 5.88
N GLN A 144 -27.72 17.52 6.21
CA GLN A 144 -28.62 18.64 6.43
C GLN A 144 -29.35 19.05 5.15
N ARG A 145 -28.65 19.11 4.01
CA ARG A 145 -29.28 19.36 2.70
C ARG A 145 -30.32 18.29 2.35
N VAL A 146 -30.03 17.01 2.60
CA VAL A 146 -31.01 15.92 2.42
C VAL A 146 -32.22 16.07 3.36
N ALA A 147 -32.00 16.50 4.61
CA ALA A 147 -33.08 16.75 5.57
C ALA A 147 -33.99 17.91 5.13
N ILE A 148 -33.43 18.94 4.47
CA ILE A 148 -34.18 20.06 3.89
C ILE A 148 -34.95 19.62 2.65
N ALA A 149 -34.35 18.90 1.70
CA ALA A 149 -35.09 18.34 0.55
C ALA A 149 -36.28 17.48 1.01
N ARG A 150 -36.10 16.66 2.06
CA ARG A 150 -37.19 15.89 2.68
C ARG A 150 -38.29 16.78 3.28
N ALA A 151 -37.95 17.90 3.90
CA ALA A 151 -38.95 18.84 4.40
C ALA A 151 -39.75 19.51 3.27
N LEU A 152 -39.13 19.69 2.10
CA LEU A 152 -39.68 20.42 0.94
C LEU A 152 -40.47 19.56 -0.05
N ILE A 153 -40.28 18.24 -0.08
CA ILE A 153 -40.86 17.34 -1.11
C ILE A 153 -42.37 17.49 -1.31
N ASN A 154 -43.13 17.77 -0.25
CA ASN A 154 -44.58 17.95 -0.29
C ASN A 154 -45.03 19.41 -0.52
N LYS A 155 -44.09 20.31 -0.86
CA LYS A 155 -44.32 21.74 -1.13
C LYS A 155 -45.11 22.39 0.02
N PRO A 156 -44.61 22.29 1.28
CA PRO A 156 -45.32 22.76 2.44
C PRO A 156 -45.55 24.28 2.39
N LYS A 157 -46.57 24.75 3.11
CA LYS A 157 -46.88 26.18 3.24
C LYS A 157 -46.01 26.86 4.29
N VAL A 158 -45.58 26.10 5.31
CA VAL A 158 -44.60 26.54 6.30
C VAL A 158 -43.48 25.50 6.47
N VAL A 159 -42.24 25.99 6.55
CA VAL A 159 -41.07 25.21 6.97
C VAL A 159 -40.64 25.67 8.35
N PHE A 160 -40.70 24.77 9.34
CA PHE A 160 -40.11 25.00 10.65
C PHE A 160 -38.69 24.44 10.68
N ALA A 161 -37.74 25.17 11.27
CA ALA A 161 -36.35 24.75 11.32
C ALA A 161 -35.73 25.00 12.70
N ASP A 162 -35.30 23.94 13.39
CA ASP A 162 -34.61 24.05 14.69
C ASP A 162 -33.10 24.00 14.49
N GLU A 163 -32.41 25.10 14.82
CA GLU A 163 -30.96 25.33 14.63
C GLU A 163 -30.40 24.81 13.29
N PRO A 164 -30.93 25.25 12.13
CA PRO A 164 -30.61 24.62 10.86
C PRO A 164 -29.15 24.78 10.42
N SER A 165 -28.41 25.78 10.95
CA SER A 165 -26.96 25.95 10.73
C SER A 165 -26.07 25.32 11.81
N GLY A 166 -26.64 24.79 12.91
CA GLY A 166 -25.89 24.46 14.15
C GLY A 166 -24.82 23.37 14.05
N ASN A 167 -24.76 22.62 12.93
CA ASN A 167 -23.78 21.57 12.67
C ASN A 167 -23.05 21.74 11.32
N LEU A 168 -23.07 22.95 10.73
CA LEU A 168 -22.49 23.26 9.43
C LEU A 168 -21.15 24.02 9.55
N ASP A 169 -20.28 23.86 8.55
CA ASP A 169 -19.18 24.81 8.33
C ASP A 169 -19.71 26.12 7.70
N ARG A 170 -18.84 27.13 7.61
CA ARG A 170 -19.20 28.49 7.20
C ARG A 170 -19.75 28.57 5.77
N GLU A 171 -19.24 27.75 4.86
CA GLU A 171 -19.67 27.77 3.46
C GLU A 171 -21.05 27.13 3.30
N ASN A 172 -21.22 25.92 3.86
CA ASN A 172 -22.50 25.22 3.88
C ASN A 172 -23.58 26.01 4.65
N THR A 173 -23.20 26.77 5.67
CA THR A 173 -24.07 27.73 6.37
C THR A 173 -24.55 28.85 5.45
N LEU A 174 -23.65 29.47 4.67
CA LEU A 174 -24.03 30.55 3.74
C LEU A 174 -24.91 30.05 2.59
N GLU A 175 -24.68 28.85 2.06
CA GLU A 175 -25.58 28.23 1.08
C GLU A 175 -26.96 27.95 1.67
N LEU A 176 -27.03 27.39 2.87
CA LEU A 176 -28.28 27.19 3.60
C LEU A 176 -29.06 28.49 3.77
N HIS A 177 -28.38 29.59 4.12
CA HIS A 177 -29.04 30.88 4.30
C HIS A 177 -29.66 31.34 2.98
N ARG A 178 -28.88 31.37 1.89
CA ARG A 178 -29.37 31.72 0.54
C ARG A 178 -30.57 30.87 0.14
N LEU A 179 -30.52 29.56 0.38
CA LEU A 179 -31.60 28.62 0.10
C LEU A 179 -32.90 28.99 0.84
N LEU A 180 -32.83 29.27 2.15
CA LEU A 180 -34.03 29.64 2.93
C LEU A 180 -34.68 30.90 2.37
N PHE A 181 -33.89 31.92 2.00
CA PHE A 181 -34.44 33.13 1.37
C PHE A 181 -35.00 32.86 -0.02
N GLN A 182 -34.32 32.06 -0.84
CA GLN A 182 -34.81 31.66 -2.17
C GLN A 182 -36.13 30.88 -2.12
N LEU A 183 -36.34 30.02 -1.12
CA LEU A 183 -37.60 29.30 -0.91
C LEU A 183 -38.77 30.24 -0.58
N ARG A 184 -38.49 31.33 0.15
CA ARG A 184 -39.47 32.38 0.42
C ARG A 184 -39.74 33.24 -0.82
N ASP A 185 -38.70 33.65 -1.54
CA ASP A 185 -38.79 34.55 -2.70
C ASP A 185 -39.39 33.89 -3.95
N GLU A 186 -39.01 32.64 -4.27
CA GLU A 186 -39.45 31.92 -5.48
C GLU A 186 -40.70 31.05 -5.27
N TYR A 187 -40.89 30.48 -4.07
CA TYR A 187 -41.94 29.49 -3.79
C TYR A 187 -43.00 29.98 -2.79
N GLU A 188 -42.95 31.25 -2.36
CA GLU A 188 -43.88 31.88 -1.40
C GLU A 188 -44.04 31.08 -0.08
N GLN A 189 -42.99 30.39 0.36
CA GLN A 189 -43.00 29.61 1.60
C GLN A 189 -42.76 30.50 2.82
N THR A 190 -43.60 30.35 3.85
CA THR A 190 -43.29 30.92 5.18
C THR A 190 -42.24 30.05 5.86
N ILE A 191 -41.25 30.67 6.51
CA ILE A 191 -40.18 29.96 7.22
C ILE A 191 -40.14 30.47 8.66
N VAL A 192 -40.07 29.55 9.61
CA VAL A 192 -39.96 29.87 11.03
C VAL A 192 -38.78 29.09 11.58
N LEU A 193 -37.69 29.80 11.90
CA LEU A 193 -36.46 29.18 12.37
C LEU A 193 -36.15 29.55 13.81
N VAL A 194 -35.70 28.57 14.58
CA VAL A 194 -35.01 28.79 15.86
C VAL A 194 -33.52 28.77 15.55
N THR A 195 -32.77 29.76 16.03
CA THR A 195 -31.32 29.75 15.87
C THR A 195 -30.59 30.48 16.99
N HIS A 196 -29.34 30.09 17.21
CA HIS A 196 -28.34 30.81 17.98
C HIS A 196 -27.32 31.54 17.10
N ASP A 197 -27.41 31.36 15.77
CA ASP A 197 -26.64 32.09 14.77
C ASP A 197 -27.22 33.50 14.61
N GLU A 198 -26.56 34.50 15.21
CA GLU A 198 -26.96 35.91 15.14
C GLU A 198 -26.95 36.44 13.70
N HIS A 199 -26.05 35.94 12.84
CA HIS A 199 -26.01 36.32 11.43
C HIS A 199 -27.28 35.83 10.70
N LEU A 200 -27.66 34.54 10.84
CA LEU A 200 -28.91 34.02 10.29
C LEU A 200 -30.13 34.79 10.83
N ALA A 201 -30.17 35.03 12.15
CA ALA A 201 -31.27 35.76 12.77
C ALA A 201 -31.39 37.20 12.23
N SER A 202 -30.27 37.86 11.93
CA SER A 202 -30.23 39.22 11.40
C SER A 202 -30.72 39.36 9.95
N LEU A 203 -30.67 38.28 9.17
CA LEU A 203 -31.13 38.24 7.78
C LEU A 203 -32.65 38.00 7.65
N CYS A 204 -33.32 37.63 8.75
CA CYS A 204 -34.75 37.34 8.77
C CYS A 204 -35.60 38.63 8.72
N ASP A 205 -36.83 38.55 8.22
CA ASP A 205 -37.73 39.72 8.09
C ASP A 205 -38.09 40.31 9.45
N SER A 206 -38.25 39.41 10.42
CA SER A 206 -38.56 39.69 11.80
C SER A 206 -37.71 38.81 12.71
N ALA A 207 -37.19 39.41 13.79
CA ALA A 207 -36.45 38.73 14.84
C ALA A 207 -37.02 39.18 16.18
N GLN A 208 -37.57 38.25 16.97
CA GLN A 208 -37.98 38.59 18.33
C GLN A 208 -36.78 38.55 19.29
N GLN A 209 -36.32 39.74 19.69
CA GLN A 209 -35.49 39.98 20.87
C GLN A 209 -35.97 41.22 21.62
N GLY A 210 -35.87 41.20 22.95
CA GLY A 210 -36.14 42.35 23.81
C GLY A 210 -34.85 42.98 24.32
N GLY A 211 -34.22 43.87 23.53
CA GLY A 211 -32.99 44.57 23.88
C GLY A 211 -33.12 46.10 23.78
N ASP A 212 -32.42 46.82 24.66
CA ASP A 212 -32.33 48.29 24.65
C ASP A 212 -31.32 48.77 23.59
N TYR A 213 -31.56 49.93 22.98
CA TYR A 213 -30.73 50.53 21.92
C TYR A 213 -29.23 50.54 22.26
N ASN A 214 -28.87 50.83 23.53
CA ASN A 214 -27.48 50.89 23.95
C ASN A 214 -26.78 49.52 23.88
N SER A 215 -27.47 48.43 24.25
CA SER A 215 -26.93 47.06 24.16
C SER A 215 -26.71 46.63 22.70
N VAL A 216 -27.60 47.05 21.79
CA VAL A 216 -27.47 46.78 20.35
C VAL A 216 -26.27 47.52 19.76
N ILE A 217 -26.01 48.77 20.19
CA ILE A 217 -24.82 49.52 19.78
C ILE A 217 -23.53 48.89 20.32
N GLU A 218 -23.49 48.45 21.58
CA GLU A 218 -22.31 47.80 22.17
C GLU A 218 -21.94 46.49 21.44
N SER A 219 -22.94 45.67 21.07
CA SER A 219 -22.74 44.51 20.18
C SER A 219 -22.29 44.91 18.77
N ALA A 220 -22.88 45.95 18.17
CA ALA A 220 -22.49 46.41 16.82
C ALA A 220 -21.04 46.93 16.77
N ASP A 221 -20.62 47.71 17.78
CA ASP A 221 -19.25 48.18 17.95
C ASP A 221 -18.27 47.02 18.17
N THR A 222 -18.69 45.98 18.91
CA THR A 222 -17.89 44.76 19.14
C THR A 222 -17.66 44.00 17.83
N TYR A 223 -18.71 43.81 17.02
CA TYR A 223 -18.58 43.24 15.67
C TYR A 223 -17.74 44.11 14.74
N TYR A 224 -17.86 45.44 14.82
CA TYR A 224 -17.04 46.34 14.00
C TYR A 224 -15.55 46.22 14.33
N GLN A 225 -15.20 46.15 15.62
CA GLN A 225 -13.82 45.97 16.09
C GLN A 225 -13.23 44.60 15.71
N SER A 226 -14.04 43.54 15.67
CA SER A 226 -13.61 42.21 15.23
C SER A 226 -13.46 42.08 13.71
N LYS A 227 -13.79 43.14 12.95
CA LYS A 227 -13.93 43.16 11.48
C LYS A 227 -15.04 42.25 10.94
N ASP A 228 -16.00 41.87 11.78
CA ASP A 228 -17.22 41.22 11.32
C ASP A 228 -18.19 42.26 10.76
N TYR A 229 -17.84 42.78 9.58
CA TYR A 229 -18.53 43.88 8.93
C TYR A 229 -19.99 43.54 8.57
N TYR A 230 -20.32 42.27 8.34
CA TYR A 230 -21.69 41.84 8.07
C TYR A 230 -22.56 41.92 9.33
N ASN A 231 -22.12 41.32 10.44
CA ASN A 231 -22.87 41.38 11.70
C ASN A 231 -22.90 42.81 12.26
N ALA A 232 -21.80 43.55 12.18
CA ALA A 232 -21.76 44.97 12.56
C ALA A 232 -22.82 45.77 11.80
N LYS A 233 -22.89 45.63 10.47
CA LYS A 233 -23.88 46.33 9.63
C LYS A 233 -25.31 45.99 10.04
N ALA A 234 -25.62 44.70 10.21
CA ALA A 234 -26.97 44.26 10.54
C ALA A 234 -27.40 44.74 11.94
N THR A 235 -26.49 44.72 12.92
CA THR A 235 -26.75 45.21 14.27
C THR A 235 -26.86 46.73 14.32
N TYR A 236 -26.06 47.49 13.55
CA TYR A 236 -26.27 48.94 13.37
C TYR A 236 -27.59 49.24 12.63
N GLN A 237 -28.02 48.41 11.66
CA GLN A 237 -29.33 48.56 11.00
C GLN A 237 -30.48 48.33 11.98
N LEU A 238 -30.34 47.39 12.91
CA LEU A 238 -31.28 47.19 14.01
C LEU A 238 -31.29 48.40 14.96
N ALA A 239 -30.12 48.93 15.36
CA ALA A 239 -30.03 50.14 16.16
C ALA A 239 -30.69 51.36 15.46
N ALA A 240 -30.46 51.55 14.16
CA ALA A 240 -31.08 52.60 13.36
C ALA A 240 -32.60 52.42 13.17
N LYS A 241 -33.14 51.20 13.29
CA LYS A 241 -34.60 50.96 13.38
C LYS A 241 -35.14 51.27 14.78
N LEU A 242 -34.39 50.97 15.85
CA LEU A 242 -34.79 51.23 17.24
C LEU A 242 -34.78 52.72 17.61
N LYS A 243 -33.84 53.51 17.06
CA LYS A 243 -33.82 54.97 17.13
C LYS A 243 -33.49 55.60 15.77
N PRO A 244 -34.51 55.92 14.95
CA PRO A 244 -34.32 56.54 13.64
C PRO A 244 -33.71 57.94 13.66
N GLU A 245 -33.69 58.63 14.80
CA GLU A 245 -33.13 59.97 14.98
C GLU A 245 -31.61 60.01 15.12
N GLU A 246 -30.97 58.91 15.55
CA GLU A 246 -29.52 58.84 15.78
C GLU A 246 -28.75 58.74 14.45
N SER A 247 -27.57 59.39 14.38
CA SER A 247 -26.72 59.38 13.18
C SER A 247 -25.62 58.31 13.23
N TYR A 248 -25.07 58.04 14.41
CA TYR A 248 -23.96 57.11 14.63
C TYR A 248 -24.11 55.74 13.93
N PRO A 249 -25.22 54.98 14.11
CA PRO A 249 -25.37 53.71 13.40
C PRO A 249 -25.44 53.86 11.87
N LYS A 250 -25.94 54.98 11.33
CA LYS A 250 -25.99 55.22 9.88
C LYS A 250 -24.61 55.52 9.31
N GLU A 251 -23.85 56.39 9.98
CA GLU A 251 -22.46 56.69 9.63
C GLU A 251 -21.60 55.43 9.63
N LYS A 252 -21.81 54.55 10.62
CA LYS A 252 -21.16 53.24 10.69
C LYS A 252 -21.58 52.29 9.57
N ILE A 253 -22.86 52.25 9.21
CA ILE A 253 -23.34 51.46 8.05
C ILE A 253 -22.65 51.92 6.75
N ASP A 254 -22.48 53.23 6.53
CA ASP A 254 -21.82 53.76 5.33
C ASP A 254 -20.31 53.46 5.32
N GLU A 255 -19.63 53.60 6.46
CA GLU A 255 -18.22 53.20 6.63
C GLU A 255 -18.03 51.71 6.32
N ILE A 256 -18.92 50.86 6.85
CA ILE A 256 -18.93 49.41 6.60
C ILE A 256 -19.24 49.08 5.13
N ILE A 257 -20.21 49.75 4.49
CA ILE A 257 -20.52 49.52 3.07
C ILE A 257 -19.31 49.81 2.17
N LYS A 258 -18.47 50.78 2.54
CA LYS A 258 -17.22 51.06 1.84
C LYS A 258 -16.20 49.93 2.03
N LEU A 259 -15.97 49.50 3.26
CA LEU A 259 -15.05 48.40 3.59
C LEU A 259 -15.48 47.08 2.93
N LEU A 260 -16.77 46.76 2.95
CA LEU A 260 -17.34 45.58 2.28
C LEU A 260 -17.19 45.63 0.75
N LYS A 261 -17.19 46.81 0.12
CA LYS A 261 -16.91 46.96 -1.32
C LYS A 261 -15.43 46.73 -1.65
N GLU A 262 -14.54 47.23 -0.80
CA GLU A 262 -13.10 47.01 -0.94
C GLU A 262 -12.74 45.53 -0.74
N GLU A 263 -13.40 44.84 0.19
CA GLU A 263 -13.29 43.38 0.37
C GLU A 263 -13.89 42.59 -0.81
N LEU A 264 -15.07 42.97 -1.31
CA LEU A 264 -15.70 42.29 -2.46
C LEU A 264 -14.81 42.29 -3.71
N ALA A 265 -14.02 43.35 -3.90
CA ALA A 265 -13.14 43.51 -5.05
C ALA A 265 -11.99 42.48 -5.09
N VAL A 266 -11.56 41.96 -3.93
CA VAL A 266 -10.53 40.91 -3.82
C VAL A 266 -11.12 39.54 -3.48
N ARG A 267 -12.42 39.44 -3.17
CA ARG A 267 -13.06 38.18 -2.76
C ARG A 267 -13.05 37.13 -3.87
N GLY A 268 -13.22 37.53 -5.13
CA GLY A 268 -13.15 36.61 -6.27
C GLY A 268 -11.79 35.94 -6.43
N ASP A 269 -10.70 36.71 -6.28
CA ASP A 269 -9.33 36.16 -6.33
C ASP A 269 -9.04 35.28 -5.09
N TYR A 270 -9.54 35.67 -3.92
CA TYR A 270 -9.47 34.86 -2.71
C TYR A 270 -10.17 33.49 -2.89
N ASP A 271 -11.42 33.48 -3.37
CA ASP A 271 -12.21 32.27 -3.54
C ASP A 271 -11.53 31.35 -4.58
N ALA A 272 -10.98 31.91 -5.68
CA ALA A 272 -10.21 31.15 -6.68
C ALA A 272 -8.90 30.54 -6.12
N PHE A 273 -8.16 31.26 -5.26
CA PHE A 273 -6.99 30.68 -4.58
C PHE A 273 -7.39 29.58 -3.58
N VAL A 274 -8.54 29.69 -2.91
CA VAL A 274 -9.04 28.63 -2.03
C VAL A 274 -9.45 27.39 -2.84
N GLU A 275 -10.17 27.56 -3.96
CA GLU A 275 -10.57 26.46 -4.84
C GLU A 275 -9.35 25.69 -5.38
N LEU A 276 -8.33 26.41 -5.89
CA LEU A 276 -7.07 25.82 -6.34
C LEU A 276 -6.24 25.18 -5.21
N ALA A 277 -6.38 25.66 -3.97
CA ALA A 277 -5.73 25.05 -2.81
C ALA A 277 -6.41 23.75 -2.37
N ASP A 278 -7.75 23.75 -2.35
CA ASP A 278 -8.59 22.60 -2.01
C ASP A 278 -8.46 21.49 -3.06
N GLU A 279 -8.43 21.83 -4.35
CA GLU A 279 -8.16 20.88 -5.43
C GLU A 279 -6.77 20.23 -5.27
N ALA A 280 -5.72 21.03 -5.04
CA ALA A 280 -4.37 20.52 -4.79
C ALA A 280 -4.30 19.63 -3.54
N MET A 281 -5.04 19.97 -2.47
CA MET A 281 -5.18 19.13 -1.27
C MET A 281 -5.82 17.77 -1.56
N ASN A 282 -6.84 17.73 -2.42
CA ASN A 282 -7.49 16.50 -2.87
C ASN A 282 -6.56 15.67 -3.77
N GLN A 283 -5.78 16.31 -4.63
CA GLN A 283 -4.74 15.68 -5.46
C GLN A 283 -3.49 15.24 -4.66
N HIS A 284 -3.45 15.50 -3.34
CA HIS A 284 -2.31 15.25 -2.45
C HIS A 284 -1.04 16.07 -2.79
N ASP A 285 -1.15 17.11 -3.62
CA ASP A 285 -0.10 18.11 -3.83
C ASP A 285 -0.13 19.17 -2.74
N TYR A 286 0.36 18.76 -1.56
CA TYR A 286 0.42 19.64 -0.39
C TYR A 286 1.30 20.87 -0.62
N ALA A 287 2.28 20.85 -1.53
CA ALA A 287 3.14 22.00 -1.79
C ALA A 287 2.36 23.12 -2.50
N THR A 288 1.62 22.76 -3.55
CA THR A 288 0.74 23.69 -4.28
C THR A 288 -0.39 24.18 -3.37
N ALA A 289 -1.00 23.30 -2.57
CA ALA A 289 -2.05 23.68 -1.62
C ALA A 289 -1.57 24.71 -0.58
N ILE A 290 -0.40 24.48 0.04
CA ILE A 290 0.21 25.41 1.00
C ILE A 290 0.38 26.80 0.38
N ASN A 291 0.90 26.87 -0.84
CA ASN A 291 1.17 28.13 -1.52
C ASN A 291 -0.14 28.88 -1.86
N ASN A 292 -1.17 28.17 -2.33
CA ASN A 292 -2.46 28.77 -2.66
C ASN A 292 -3.24 29.22 -1.41
N TYR A 293 -3.23 28.45 -0.30
CA TYR A 293 -3.82 28.95 0.97
C TYR A 293 -3.06 30.17 1.52
N GLN A 294 -1.74 30.24 1.35
CA GLN A 294 -0.96 31.44 1.71
C GLN A 294 -1.35 32.65 0.85
N ASN A 295 -1.55 32.46 -0.46
CA ASN A 295 -2.02 33.53 -1.35
C ASN A 295 -3.44 34.01 -0.98
N ALA A 296 -4.36 33.10 -0.67
CA ALA A 296 -5.68 33.45 -0.14
C ALA A 296 -5.57 34.27 1.17
N LEU A 297 -4.69 33.87 2.10
CA LEU A 297 -4.49 34.60 3.36
C LEU A 297 -3.78 35.96 3.19
N ASN A 298 -3.00 36.15 2.13
CA ASN A 298 -2.45 37.46 1.79
C ASN A 298 -3.52 38.44 1.31
N LEU A 299 -4.61 37.94 0.70
CA LEU A 299 -5.78 38.75 0.32
C LEU A 299 -6.72 39.00 1.52
N ILE A 300 -7.09 37.95 2.27
CA ILE A 300 -8.04 38.04 3.39
C ILE A 300 -7.49 37.34 4.64
N ALA A 301 -6.60 38.04 5.34
CA ALA A 301 -5.78 37.50 6.43
C ALA A 301 -6.53 37.08 7.71
N TYR A 302 -7.82 37.42 7.88
CA TYR A 302 -8.60 37.01 9.06
C TYR A 302 -9.38 35.72 8.87
N GLU A 303 -9.58 35.24 7.63
CA GLU A 303 -10.37 34.04 7.36
C GLU A 303 -9.81 32.80 8.05
N LYS A 304 -10.72 32.01 8.64
CA LYS A 304 -10.38 30.86 9.50
C LYS A 304 -10.08 29.61 8.68
N TYR A 305 -10.86 29.38 7.62
CA TYR A 305 -10.76 28.16 6.80
C TYR A 305 -9.36 27.97 6.18
N PRO A 306 -8.76 28.94 5.46
CA PRO A 306 -7.46 28.71 4.83
C PRO A 306 -6.34 28.55 5.85
N LYS A 307 -6.44 29.12 7.06
CA LYS A 307 -5.45 28.92 8.13
C LYS A 307 -5.44 27.48 8.64
N GLU A 308 -6.62 26.91 8.86
CA GLU A 308 -6.75 25.53 9.33
C GLU A 308 -6.35 24.53 8.24
N GLN A 309 -6.71 24.79 6.98
CA GLN A 309 -6.28 23.95 5.86
C GLN A 309 -4.80 24.07 5.54
N LEU A 310 -4.21 25.27 5.60
CA LEU A 310 -2.76 25.49 5.50
C LEU A 310 -2.00 24.66 6.54
N GLN A 311 -2.42 24.67 7.80
CA GLN A 311 -1.78 23.86 8.84
C GLN A 311 -1.94 22.36 8.60
N LYS A 312 -3.11 21.90 8.13
CA LYS A 312 -3.31 20.48 7.74
C LYS A 312 -2.42 20.09 6.56
N ALA A 313 -2.28 20.95 5.55
CA ALA A 313 -1.43 20.72 4.39
C ALA A 313 0.06 20.66 4.78
N ILE A 314 0.54 21.56 5.63
CA ILE A 314 1.90 21.51 6.23
C ILE A 314 2.10 20.17 6.95
N ASN A 315 1.20 19.80 7.86
CA ASN A 315 1.31 18.56 8.63
C ASN A 315 1.33 17.32 7.72
N LYS A 316 0.49 17.29 6.66
CA LYS A 316 0.47 16.20 5.67
C LYS A 316 1.73 16.17 4.81
N GLN A 317 2.27 17.32 4.40
CA GLN A 317 3.53 17.40 3.66
C GLN A 317 4.70 16.87 4.51
N GLU A 318 4.76 17.28 5.78
CA GLU A 318 5.82 16.88 6.71
C GLU A 318 5.74 15.39 7.05
N ALA A 319 4.54 14.86 7.31
CA ALA A 319 4.31 13.42 7.46
C ALA A 319 4.73 12.64 6.19
N SER A 320 4.41 13.15 4.99
CA SER A 320 4.79 12.53 3.71
C SER A 320 6.30 12.58 3.45
N LYS A 321 7.00 13.59 3.98
CA LYS A 321 8.46 13.69 3.97
C LYS A 321 9.09 12.68 4.93
N ILE A 322 8.58 12.59 6.17
CA ILE A 322 9.04 11.61 7.17
C ILE A 322 8.80 10.17 6.70
N LYS A 323 7.67 9.88 6.03
CA LYS A 323 7.38 8.60 5.39
C LYS A 323 8.46 8.24 4.37
N ARG A 324 8.79 9.17 3.46
CA ARG A 324 9.84 9.01 2.44
C ARG A 324 11.25 8.84 3.03
N GLU A 325 11.61 9.61 4.06
CA GLU A 325 12.92 9.51 4.70
C GLU A 325 13.09 8.20 5.46
N THR A 326 12.06 7.76 6.18
CA THR A 326 12.05 6.47 6.90
C THR A 326 12.13 5.31 5.91
N TYR A 327 11.31 5.32 4.85
CA TYR A 327 11.35 4.34 3.77
C TYR A 327 12.73 4.25 3.13
N THR A 328 13.32 5.39 2.74
CA THR A 328 14.63 5.43 2.09
C THR A 328 15.73 4.86 2.99
N LYS A 329 15.74 5.17 4.29
CA LYS A 329 16.69 4.61 5.26
C LYS A 329 16.53 3.11 5.41
N ALA A 330 15.30 2.62 5.54
CA ALA A 330 15.01 1.20 5.67
C ALA A 330 15.46 0.41 4.43
N ILE A 331 15.17 0.91 3.22
CA ILE A 331 15.67 0.33 1.96
C ILE A 331 17.20 0.33 1.93
N GLN A 332 17.86 1.45 2.24
CA GLN A 332 19.32 1.55 2.20
C GLN A 332 20.01 0.57 3.17
N GLN A 333 19.42 0.34 4.35
CA GLN A 333 19.87 -0.68 5.30
C GLN A 333 19.59 -2.11 4.78
N ALA A 334 18.42 -2.35 4.20
CA ALA A 334 18.04 -3.63 3.63
C ALA A 334 18.95 -4.05 2.46
N ASP A 335 19.22 -3.13 1.52
CA ASP A 335 20.17 -3.29 0.41
C ASP A 335 21.58 -3.60 0.94
N GLN A 336 22.05 -2.87 1.95
CA GLN A 336 23.37 -3.09 2.54
C GLN A 336 23.48 -4.48 3.18
N HIS A 337 22.48 -4.93 3.94
CA HIS A 337 22.44 -6.28 4.51
C HIS A 337 22.32 -7.36 3.43
N TYR A 338 21.56 -7.10 2.36
CA TYR A 338 21.43 -8.00 1.22
C TYR A 338 22.76 -8.19 0.47
N ILE A 339 23.50 -7.11 0.20
CA ILE A 339 24.85 -7.14 -0.39
C ILE A 339 25.81 -7.94 0.49
N ASN A 340 25.72 -7.77 1.81
CA ASN A 340 26.51 -8.51 2.79
C ASN A 340 26.05 -9.97 3.00
N LYS A 341 25.00 -10.43 2.29
CA LYS A 341 24.37 -11.76 2.42
C LYS A 341 23.79 -12.06 3.81
N ASP A 342 23.49 -11.02 4.58
CA ASP A 342 22.82 -11.07 5.88
C ASP A 342 21.30 -11.07 5.66
N TYR A 343 20.83 -12.14 5.02
CA TYR A 343 19.50 -12.23 4.42
C TYR A 343 18.36 -12.07 5.44
N ASP A 344 18.52 -12.55 6.67
CA ASP A 344 17.52 -12.37 7.74
C ASP A 344 17.34 -10.89 8.14
N LYS A 345 18.44 -10.12 8.28
CA LYS A 345 18.34 -8.68 8.56
C LYS A 345 17.83 -7.90 7.36
N ALA A 346 18.25 -8.27 6.15
CA ALA A 346 17.73 -7.67 4.92
C ALA A 346 16.20 -7.85 4.85
N LEU A 347 15.70 -9.06 5.11
CA LEU A 347 14.27 -9.37 5.14
C LEU A 347 13.50 -8.54 6.19
N SER A 348 14.10 -8.32 7.37
CA SER A 348 13.52 -7.44 8.40
C SER A 348 13.37 -6.00 7.89
N PHE A 349 14.46 -5.39 7.43
CA PHE A 349 14.44 -3.99 6.97
C PHE A 349 13.58 -3.79 5.72
N TYR A 350 13.47 -4.77 4.81
CA TYR A 350 12.51 -4.69 3.71
C TYR A 350 11.05 -4.77 4.18
N ARG A 351 10.75 -5.56 5.22
CA ARG A 351 9.41 -5.58 5.83
C ARG A 351 9.10 -4.26 6.53
N ASP A 352 10.07 -3.68 7.21
CA ASP A 352 9.93 -2.35 7.81
C ASP A 352 9.66 -1.28 6.73
N ALA A 353 10.38 -1.33 5.60
CA ALA A 353 10.11 -0.45 4.45
C ALA A 353 8.71 -0.66 3.84
N ALA A 354 8.27 -1.91 3.67
CA ALA A 354 6.93 -2.23 3.16
C ALA A 354 5.80 -1.80 4.13
N ASN A 355 6.03 -1.87 5.44
CA ASN A 355 5.11 -1.36 6.46
C ASN A 355 5.05 0.18 6.47
N VAL A 356 6.13 0.85 6.08
CA VAL A 356 6.18 2.33 5.99
C VAL A 356 5.45 2.83 4.75
N ASP A 357 5.63 2.22 3.57
CA ASP A 357 4.92 2.61 2.33
C ASP A 357 4.52 1.38 1.49
N ASP A 358 3.31 0.89 1.72
CA ASP A 358 2.73 -0.34 1.15
C ASP A 358 2.52 -0.29 -0.38
N GLN A 359 2.40 0.91 -0.95
CA GLN A 359 2.28 1.10 -2.40
C GLN A 359 3.59 0.82 -3.17
N GLN A 360 4.74 0.77 -2.49
CA GLN A 360 6.03 0.53 -3.15
C GLN A 360 6.27 -0.97 -3.38
N LYS A 361 6.27 -1.39 -4.65
CA LYS A 361 6.46 -2.79 -5.02
C LYS A 361 7.86 -3.34 -4.71
N TYR A 362 8.88 -2.49 -4.70
CA TYR A 362 10.29 -2.88 -4.57
C TYR A 362 10.60 -3.75 -3.32
N PRO A 363 10.31 -3.32 -2.08
CA PRO A 363 10.58 -4.14 -0.89
C PRO A 363 9.85 -5.48 -0.93
N ASN A 364 8.60 -5.54 -1.41
CA ASN A 364 7.84 -6.78 -1.51
C ASN A 364 8.48 -7.77 -2.51
N THR A 365 8.94 -7.29 -3.67
CA THR A 365 9.71 -8.12 -4.63
C THR A 365 11.02 -8.63 -4.03
N GLN A 366 11.70 -7.86 -3.17
CA GLN A 366 12.92 -8.31 -2.51
C GLN A 366 12.63 -9.29 -1.36
N ILE A 367 11.52 -9.10 -0.62
CA ILE A 367 11.02 -10.05 0.39
C ILE A 367 10.77 -11.41 -0.24
N GLU A 368 10.11 -11.48 -1.40
CA GLU A 368 9.87 -12.74 -2.12
C GLU A 368 11.20 -13.42 -2.50
N LYS A 369 12.13 -12.68 -3.15
CA LYS A 369 13.45 -13.20 -3.55
C LYS A 369 14.25 -13.74 -2.36
N ILE A 370 14.32 -12.98 -1.27
CA ILE A 370 15.05 -13.38 -0.06
C ILE A 370 14.35 -14.56 0.62
N THR A 371 13.02 -14.62 0.61
CA THR A 371 12.26 -15.75 1.16
C THR A 371 12.57 -17.03 0.39
N VAL A 372 12.68 -16.99 -0.94
CA VAL A 372 13.10 -18.14 -1.75
C VAL A 372 14.55 -18.55 -1.42
N ILE A 373 15.48 -17.60 -1.32
CA ILE A 373 16.89 -17.89 -0.95
C ILE A 373 16.97 -18.54 0.45
N LEU A 374 16.21 -18.04 1.43
CA LEU A 374 16.18 -18.60 2.78
C LEU A 374 15.48 -19.97 2.82
N GLN A 375 14.45 -20.19 2.01
CA GLN A 375 13.81 -21.50 1.85
C GLN A 375 14.77 -22.53 1.26
N ASP A 376 15.53 -22.16 0.22
CA ASP A 376 16.53 -23.02 -0.42
C ASP A 376 17.71 -23.35 0.52
N GLN A 377 18.21 -22.36 1.27
CA GLN A 377 19.24 -22.58 2.30
C GLN A 377 18.76 -23.52 3.41
N ASN A 378 17.52 -23.36 3.90
CA ASN A 378 16.95 -24.24 4.91
C ASN A 378 16.67 -25.65 4.37
N ALA A 379 16.19 -25.78 3.13
CA ALA A 379 15.99 -27.07 2.46
C ALA A 379 17.33 -27.80 2.27
N THR A 380 18.38 -27.09 1.86
CA THR A 380 19.75 -27.61 1.71
C THR A 380 20.32 -28.08 3.04
N GLN A 381 20.16 -27.31 4.12
CA GLN A 381 20.59 -27.69 5.47
C GLN A 381 19.80 -28.91 6.01
N LEU A 382 18.49 -28.96 5.78
CA LEU A 382 17.65 -30.10 6.16
C LEU A 382 18.02 -31.38 5.38
N ALA A 383 18.25 -31.28 4.07
CA ALA A 383 18.69 -32.40 3.24
C ALA A 383 20.06 -32.94 3.68
N TYR A 384 21.00 -32.03 4.02
CA TYR A 384 22.29 -32.39 4.62
C TYR A 384 22.11 -33.17 5.93
N GLU A 385 21.27 -32.68 6.85
CA GLU A 385 21.02 -33.34 8.14
C GLU A 385 20.34 -34.70 7.97
N GLN A 386 19.41 -34.84 7.02
CA GLN A 386 18.77 -36.12 6.68
C GLN A 386 19.79 -37.14 6.13
N ALA A 387 20.70 -36.72 5.25
CA ALA A 387 21.74 -37.58 4.71
C ALA A 387 22.72 -38.05 5.81
N ILE A 388 23.16 -37.16 6.71
CA ILE A 388 23.98 -37.53 7.87
C ILE A 388 23.25 -38.53 8.78
N ASN A 389 21.97 -38.30 9.07
CA ASN A 389 21.20 -39.19 9.94
C ASN A 389 20.99 -40.59 9.32
N LYS A 390 20.75 -40.68 8.00
CA LYS A 390 20.68 -41.97 7.29
C LYS A 390 22.04 -42.68 7.25
N GLY A 391 23.13 -41.96 6.99
CA GLY A 391 24.49 -42.49 7.04
C GLY A 391 24.81 -43.10 8.41
N ASN A 392 24.53 -42.35 9.48
CA ASN A 392 24.69 -42.80 10.86
C ASN A 392 23.84 -44.05 11.18
N GLN A 393 22.60 -44.13 10.68
CA GLN A 393 21.76 -45.31 10.83
C GLN A 393 22.34 -46.53 10.10
N TYR A 394 22.76 -46.40 8.83
CA TYR A 394 23.37 -47.50 8.09
C TYR A 394 24.70 -47.96 8.69
N LEU A 395 25.50 -47.04 9.23
CA LEU A 395 26.73 -47.35 9.95
C LEU A 395 26.46 -48.19 11.21
N ASN A 396 25.47 -47.80 12.02
CA ASN A 396 25.03 -48.58 13.19
C ASN A 396 24.51 -49.98 12.82
N TYR A 397 23.90 -50.14 11.64
CA TYR A 397 23.47 -51.44 11.11
C TYR A 397 24.57 -52.20 10.34
N GLN A 398 25.83 -51.76 10.39
CA GLN A 398 26.97 -52.37 9.68
C GLN A 398 26.79 -52.46 8.15
N LYS A 399 25.93 -51.61 7.56
CA LYS A 399 25.68 -51.54 6.11
C LYS A 399 26.64 -50.53 5.48
N PHE A 400 27.95 -50.78 5.59
CA PHE A 400 29.00 -49.81 5.30
C PHE A 400 28.91 -49.18 3.91
N GLN A 401 28.63 -49.96 2.86
CA GLN A 401 28.44 -49.43 1.50
C GLN A 401 27.25 -48.46 1.37
N LYS A 402 26.16 -48.68 2.13
CA LYS A 402 25.01 -47.75 2.15
C LYS A 402 25.30 -46.50 2.97
N ALA A 403 26.06 -46.64 4.06
CA ALA A 403 26.54 -45.49 4.84
C ALA A 403 27.47 -44.59 4.01
N LEU A 404 28.38 -45.20 3.22
CA LEU A 404 29.29 -44.50 2.32
C LEU A 404 28.55 -43.56 1.37
N ILE A 405 27.50 -44.06 0.70
CA ILE A 405 26.69 -43.30 -0.26
C ILE A 405 26.00 -42.11 0.43
N GLU A 406 25.39 -42.30 1.60
CA GLU A 406 24.69 -41.21 2.29
C GLU A 406 25.65 -40.14 2.82
N TYR A 407 26.87 -40.50 3.27
CA TYR A 407 27.89 -39.50 3.61
C TYR A 407 28.48 -38.80 2.38
N GLN A 408 28.58 -39.48 1.22
CA GLN A 408 28.92 -38.84 -0.05
C GLN A 408 27.83 -37.85 -0.48
N ASN A 409 26.54 -38.21 -0.37
CA ASN A 409 25.42 -37.32 -0.62
C ASN A 409 25.47 -36.08 0.30
N ALA A 410 25.74 -36.28 1.59
CA ALA A 410 25.94 -35.17 2.53
C ALA A 410 27.12 -34.24 2.13
N LEU A 411 28.17 -34.79 1.52
CA LEU A 411 29.31 -34.01 1.01
C LEU A 411 29.03 -33.34 -0.34
N VAL A 412 28.17 -33.89 -1.19
CA VAL A 412 27.67 -33.18 -2.38
C VAL A 412 26.87 -31.95 -1.97
N ILE A 413 26.03 -32.08 -0.93
CA ILE A 413 25.22 -30.97 -0.38
C ILE A 413 26.09 -29.96 0.39
N LYS A 414 27.09 -30.42 1.16
CA LYS A 414 27.96 -29.56 1.99
C LYS A 414 29.43 -29.99 1.93
N PRO A 415 30.16 -29.66 0.84
CA PRO A 415 31.52 -30.18 0.58
C PRO A 415 32.56 -29.88 1.65
N THR A 416 32.38 -28.78 2.38
CA THR A 416 33.27 -28.34 3.47
C THR A 416 32.96 -28.95 4.84
N SER A 417 31.96 -29.84 4.93
CA SER A 417 31.57 -30.43 6.21
C SER A 417 32.61 -31.42 6.72
N LYS A 418 33.46 -30.96 7.64
CA LYS A 418 34.45 -31.80 8.32
C LYS A 418 33.84 -33.03 9.00
N HIS A 419 32.66 -32.91 9.61
CA HIS A 419 31.98 -34.05 10.23
C HIS A 419 31.63 -35.14 9.20
N ALA A 420 31.13 -34.76 8.03
CA ALA A 420 30.80 -35.70 6.96
C ALA A 420 32.07 -36.34 6.34
N GLN A 421 33.15 -35.55 6.21
CA GLN A 421 34.47 -36.06 5.79
C GLN A 421 35.03 -37.08 6.78
N ASP A 422 34.98 -36.79 8.08
CA ASP A 422 35.47 -37.67 9.16
C ASP A 422 34.68 -39.00 9.21
N GLN A 423 33.34 -38.95 9.06
CA GLN A 423 32.52 -40.17 8.98
C GLN A 423 32.77 -40.98 7.70
N LEU A 424 32.96 -40.33 6.55
CA LEU A 424 33.28 -41.01 5.30
C LEU A 424 34.62 -41.77 5.40
N LEU A 425 35.65 -41.13 5.96
CA LEU A 425 36.96 -41.75 6.22
C LEU A 425 36.86 -42.99 7.10
N LEU A 426 36.04 -42.93 8.16
CA LEU A 426 35.79 -44.05 9.06
C LEU A 426 35.09 -45.22 8.35
N VAL A 427 34.10 -44.95 7.49
CA VAL A 427 33.43 -46.00 6.70
C VAL A 427 34.37 -46.65 5.69
N ILE A 428 35.22 -45.88 5.02
CA ILE A 428 36.21 -46.38 4.05
C ILE A 428 37.22 -47.32 4.73
N ASP A 429 37.68 -46.98 5.92
CA ASP A 429 38.58 -47.84 6.72
C ASP A 429 37.94 -49.20 7.04
N PHE A 430 36.67 -49.24 7.46
CA PHE A 430 35.95 -50.50 7.69
C PHE A 430 35.82 -51.37 6.43
N ILE A 431 35.41 -50.77 5.30
CA ILE A 431 35.29 -51.49 4.01
C ILE A 431 36.64 -52.09 3.59
N SER A 432 37.74 -51.33 3.77
CA SER A 432 39.08 -51.80 3.41
C SER A 432 39.55 -53.01 4.24
N LYS A 433 39.15 -53.08 5.51
CA LYS A 433 39.47 -54.21 6.41
C LYS A 433 38.68 -55.46 6.07
N GLU A 434 37.41 -55.30 5.69
CA GLU A 434 36.55 -56.40 5.24
C GLU A 434 37.05 -57.01 3.92
N GLU A 435 37.42 -56.18 2.93
CA GLU A 435 37.97 -56.66 1.66
C GLU A 435 39.31 -57.42 1.86
N HIS A 436 40.16 -56.93 2.76
CA HIS A 436 41.43 -57.59 3.11
C HIS A 436 41.18 -58.93 3.82
N TYR A 437 40.23 -59.00 4.75
CA TYR A 437 39.84 -60.23 5.43
C TYR A 437 39.40 -61.30 4.41
N ASN A 438 38.47 -60.94 3.52
CA ASN A 438 37.90 -61.84 2.52
C ASN A 438 38.97 -62.44 1.58
N LYS A 439 39.94 -61.62 1.13
CA LYS A 439 41.07 -62.09 0.30
C LYS A 439 42.00 -63.08 1.01
N ILE A 440 42.13 -62.99 2.35
CA ILE A 440 42.94 -63.97 3.11
C ILE A 440 42.15 -65.26 3.36
N THR A 441 40.85 -65.18 3.67
CA THR A 441 40.01 -66.38 3.85
C THR A 441 39.90 -67.18 2.57
N GLU A 442 39.69 -66.55 1.41
CA GLU A 442 39.61 -67.24 0.12
C GLU A 442 40.91 -68.02 -0.21
N ARG A 443 42.08 -67.44 0.14
CA ARG A 443 43.38 -68.12 0.04
C ARG A 443 43.51 -69.28 1.05
N ALA A 444 43.00 -69.12 2.27
CA ALA A 444 43.01 -70.17 3.29
C ALA A 444 42.11 -71.36 2.90
N ASP A 445 40.92 -71.08 2.37
CA ASP A 445 39.97 -72.05 1.83
C ASP A 445 40.60 -72.85 0.68
N ALA A 446 41.29 -72.17 -0.24
CA ALA A 446 42.03 -72.82 -1.32
C ALA A 446 43.11 -73.79 -0.80
N TYR A 447 43.85 -73.45 0.25
CA TYR A 447 44.80 -74.39 0.87
C TYR A 447 44.08 -75.56 1.57
N TYR A 448 42.94 -75.31 2.22
CA TYR A 448 42.16 -76.34 2.91
C TYR A 448 41.60 -77.40 1.94
N VAL A 449 41.00 -76.95 0.83
CA VAL A 449 40.48 -77.83 -0.24
C VAL A 449 41.60 -78.68 -0.84
N ASN A 450 42.79 -78.10 -1.02
CA ASN A 450 43.99 -78.82 -1.51
C ASN A 450 44.67 -79.69 -0.45
N LYS A 451 44.05 -79.91 0.72
CA LYS A 451 44.59 -80.71 1.85
C LYS A 451 45.94 -80.23 2.40
N LYS A 452 46.31 -78.98 2.12
CA LYS A 452 47.50 -78.31 2.66
C LYS A 452 47.17 -77.72 4.02
N PHE A 453 46.92 -78.62 4.97
CA PHE A 453 46.30 -78.30 6.25
C PHE A 453 47.13 -77.33 7.11
N VAL A 454 48.46 -77.44 7.09
CA VAL A 454 49.36 -76.57 7.86
C VAL A 454 49.33 -75.13 7.31
N GLU A 455 49.35 -74.99 5.99
CA GLU A 455 49.29 -73.71 5.29
C GLU A 455 47.92 -73.05 5.41
N ALA A 456 46.84 -73.82 5.25
CA ALA A 456 45.47 -73.36 5.46
C ALA A 456 45.28 -72.79 6.87
N ARG A 457 45.73 -73.53 7.90
CA ARG A 457 45.66 -73.12 9.30
C ARG A 457 46.37 -71.79 9.55
N LYS A 458 47.56 -71.60 8.97
CA LYS A 458 48.34 -70.37 9.08
C LYS A 458 47.62 -69.18 8.46
N GLU A 459 46.96 -69.37 7.32
CA GLU A 459 46.23 -68.28 6.64
C GLU A 459 44.93 -67.92 7.37
N TYR A 460 44.15 -68.87 7.90
CA TYR A 460 43.02 -68.55 8.79
C TYR A 460 43.47 -67.80 10.06
N GLN A 461 44.62 -68.15 10.64
CA GLN A 461 45.21 -67.40 11.76
C GLN A 461 45.65 -65.98 11.39
N ASN A 462 45.91 -65.69 10.11
CA ASN A 462 46.18 -64.34 9.64
C ASN A 462 44.87 -63.57 9.40
N ALA A 463 43.83 -64.21 8.85
CA ALA A 463 42.49 -63.62 8.75
C ALA A 463 41.93 -63.24 10.13
N GLN A 464 42.09 -64.11 11.13
CA GLN A 464 41.69 -63.84 12.52
C GLN A 464 42.38 -62.60 13.13
N LYS A 465 43.56 -62.19 12.66
CA LYS A 465 44.21 -60.95 13.14
C LYS A 465 43.58 -59.68 12.57
N ILE A 466 42.86 -59.77 11.45
CA ILE A 466 42.19 -58.64 10.80
C ILE A 466 40.78 -58.44 11.39
N LEU A 467 40.03 -59.53 11.58
CA LEU A 467 38.74 -59.53 12.27
C LEU A 467 38.74 -60.63 13.38
N PRO A 468 39.12 -60.29 14.62
CA PRO A 468 39.27 -61.26 15.72
C PRO A 468 38.00 -62.02 16.08
N ASP A 469 36.84 -61.37 15.97
CA ASP A 469 35.55 -61.89 16.40
C ASP A 469 34.80 -62.65 15.29
N ASN A 470 35.36 -62.76 14.08
CA ASN A 470 34.70 -63.45 12.97
C ASN A 470 34.80 -64.98 13.15
N ALA A 471 33.65 -65.62 13.39
CA ALA A 471 33.52 -67.04 13.67
C ALA A 471 34.00 -67.98 12.54
N TYR A 472 34.07 -67.52 11.29
CA TYR A 472 34.42 -68.39 10.15
C TYR A 472 35.84 -68.95 10.26
N ALA A 473 36.84 -68.07 10.39
CA ALA A 473 38.25 -68.45 10.52
C ALA A 473 38.51 -69.30 11.79
N ILE A 474 37.82 -68.99 12.89
CA ILE A 474 37.91 -69.72 14.16
C ILE A 474 37.47 -71.19 13.96
N ASN A 475 36.31 -71.39 13.33
CA ASN A 475 35.74 -72.71 13.11
C ASN A 475 36.58 -73.57 12.14
N MET A 476 37.22 -72.96 11.14
CA MET A 476 38.05 -73.68 10.17
C MET A 476 39.39 -74.15 10.77
N ILE A 477 40.01 -73.38 11.67
CA ILE A 477 41.20 -73.82 12.42
C ILE A 477 40.90 -75.09 13.24
N ALA A 478 39.76 -75.12 13.94
CA ALA A 478 39.35 -76.28 14.75
C ALA A 478 39.12 -77.55 13.91
N LYS A 479 38.56 -77.42 12.70
CA LYS A 479 38.38 -78.56 11.78
C LYS A 479 39.70 -79.14 11.27
N ILE A 480 40.71 -78.28 11.04
CA ILE A 480 42.04 -78.72 10.61
C ILE A 480 42.73 -79.55 11.70
N ASP A 481 42.69 -79.10 12.95
CA ASP A 481 43.39 -79.75 14.06
C ASP A 481 42.85 -81.17 14.34
N ALA A 482 41.58 -81.44 14.01
CA ALA A 482 41.00 -82.77 14.08
C ALA A 482 41.49 -83.76 12.98
N ALA A 483 41.94 -83.26 11.83
CA ALA A 483 42.28 -84.09 10.66
C ALA A 483 43.69 -84.71 10.70
N ILE A 484 44.59 -84.18 11.55
CA ILE A 484 46.03 -84.52 11.55
C ILE A 484 46.34 -85.78 12.41
N GLY A 485 45.36 -86.34 13.11
CA GLY A 485 45.57 -87.31 14.20
C GLY A 485 45.64 -88.81 13.88
N SER A 486 45.41 -89.30 12.65
CA SER A 486 45.32 -90.76 12.43
C SER A 486 45.65 -91.29 11.02
N GLN A 487 46.90 -91.72 10.80
CA GLN A 487 47.29 -92.77 9.84
C GLN A 487 48.80 -93.07 9.99
N ASP A 488 49.20 -94.18 10.66
CA ASP A 488 50.48 -94.92 10.45
C ASP A 488 50.75 -96.01 11.53
N SER A 489 49.95 -97.10 11.59
CA SER A 489 50.25 -98.22 12.52
C SER A 489 49.78 -99.63 12.14
N LYS A 490 49.23 -99.86 10.94
CA LYS A 490 48.52 -101.13 10.61
C LYS A 490 49.20 -102.09 9.62
N ILE A 491 50.30 -101.74 8.96
CA ILE A 491 50.78 -102.50 7.78
C ILE A 491 51.88 -103.54 8.11
N SER A 492 52.59 -103.45 9.25
CA SER A 492 53.79 -104.26 9.52
C SER A 492 53.57 -105.67 10.14
N LYS A 493 52.33 -106.13 10.35
CA LYS A 493 52.06 -107.40 11.09
C LYS A 493 51.61 -108.58 10.22
N ILE A 494 51.12 -108.33 9.01
CA ILE A 494 50.46 -109.36 8.16
C ILE A 494 51.48 -110.28 7.45
N GLU A 495 52.69 -109.80 7.18
CA GLU A 495 53.71 -110.54 6.42
C GLU A 495 54.25 -111.77 7.18
N THR A 496 54.38 -111.66 8.51
CA THR A 496 55.07 -112.64 9.37
C THR A 496 54.27 -113.92 9.57
N ASP A 497 52.96 -113.82 9.76
CA ASP A 497 52.12 -114.97 10.15
C ASP A 497 51.87 -115.95 8.99
N TYR A 498 51.89 -115.48 7.74
CA TYR A 498 51.66 -116.31 6.55
C TYR A 498 52.71 -117.42 6.38
N LEU A 499 53.99 -117.10 6.59
CA LEU A 499 55.11 -118.02 6.32
C LEU A 499 55.11 -119.23 7.26
N ALA A 500 54.67 -119.06 8.51
CA ALA A 500 54.66 -120.11 9.52
C ALA A 500 53.63 -121.23 9.26
N PHE A 501 52.50 -120.92 8.60
CA PHE A 501 51.46 -121.92 8.34
C PHE A 501 51.77 -122.86 7.17
N ILE A 502 52.56 -122.41 6.19
CA ILE A 502 52.97 -123.25 5.04
C ILE A 502 53.94 -124.36 5.49
N GLU A 503 54.96 -124.01 6.29
CA GLU A 503 55.99 -124.96 6.75
C GLU A 503 55.40 -126.14 7.55
N ASP A 504 54.38 -125.85 8.36
CA ASP A 504 53.71 -126.84 9.23
C ASP A 504 52.72 -127.74 8.45
N ALA A 505 52.16 -127.24 7.34
CA ALA A 505 51.24 -128.01 6.47
C ALA A 505 51.99 -129.08 5.66
N ASP A 506 53.10 -128.70 5.03
CA ASP A 506 53.93 -129.58 4.19
C ASP A 506 54.50 -130.78 4.94
N LYS A 507 54.78 -130.60 6.24
CA LYS A 507 55.22 -131.65 7.14
C LYS A 507 54.13 -132.72 7.34
N LEU A 508 52.90 -132.30 7.65
CA LEU A 508 51.78 -133.21 7.94
C LEU A 508 51.34 -134.00 6.70
N PHE A 509 51.42 -133.40 5.52
CA PHE A 509 51.09 -134.08 4.26
C PHE A 509 52.02 -135.28 3.98
N LYS A 510 53.34 -135.10 4.21
CA LYS A 510 54.34 -136.17 4.09
C LYS A 510 54.11 -137.33 5.08
N GLU A 511 53.49 -137.06 6.22
CA GLU A 511 53.15 -138.07 7.24
C GLU A 511 51.86 -138.86 6.94
N ARG A 512 51.23 -138.67 5.75
CA ARG A 512 49.93 -139.26 5.35
C ARG A 512 48.76 -138.99 6.31
N LYS A 513 48.86 -137.95 7.14
CA LYS A 513 47.77 -137.46 8.00
C LYS A 513 46.85 -136.55 7.18
N LEU A 514 46.07 -137.16 6.28
CA LEU A 514 45.36 -136.47 5.21
C LEU A 514 44.45 -135.33 5.71
N GLN A 515 43.58 -135.57 6.71
CA GLN A 515 42.71 -134.51 7.26
C GLN A 515 43.48 -133.41 8.03
N PRO A 516 44.44 -133.71 8.93
CA PRO A 516 45.28 -132.69 9.55
C PRO A 516 46.09 -131.83 8.56
N ALA A 517 46.61 -132.43 7.48
CA ALA A 517 47.33 -131.69 6.43
C ALA A 517 46.41 -130.70 5.70
N TYR A 518 45.21 -131.14 5.31
CA TYR A 518 44.19 -130.31 4.67
C TYR A 518 43.87 -129.05 5.51
N SER A 519 43.73 -129.20 6.83
CA SER A 519 43.41 -128.09 7.74
C SER A 519 44.51 -127.01 7.80
N LYS A 520 45.79 -127.39 7.73
CA LYS A 520 46.90 -126.43 7.76
C LYS A 520 47.07 -125.71 6.43
N TYR A 521 46.88 -126.41 5.32
CA TYR A 521 46.84 -125.79 3.98
C TYR A 521 45.71 -124.76 3.84
N ALA A 522 44.53 -125.01 4.40
CA ALA A 522 43.43 -124.05 4.43
C ALA A 522 43.81 -122.75 5.17
N LYS A 523 44.44 -122.84 6.35
CA LYS A 523 44.84 -121.65 7.15
C LYS A 523 45.88 -120.76 6.46
N ALA A 524 46.78 -121.34 5.68
CA ALA A 524 47.71 -120.54 4.88
C ALA A 524 47.00 -119.74 3.77
N LEU A 525 45.93 -120.30 3.19
CA LEU A 525 45.10 -119.62 2.19
C LEU A 525 44.20 -118.52 2.79
N GLU A 526 43.83 -118.58 4.07
CA GLU A 526 43.10 -117.48 4.72
C GLU A 526 43.95 -116.19 4.75
N LEU A 527 45.28 -116.32 4.92
CA LEU A 527 46.21 -115.19 4.98
C LEU A 527 46.66 -114.69 3.60
N LYS A 528 46.88 -115.59 2.63
CA LYS A 528 47.13 -115.22 1.21
C LYS A 528 46.29 -116.10 0.25
N PRO A 529 45.04 -115.71 -0.06
CA PRO A 529 44.08 -116.55 -0.80
C PRO A 529 44.40 -116.91 -2.26
N LYS A 530 45.50 -116.39 -2.82
CA LYS A 530 45.86 -116.55 -4.24
C LYS A 530 47.03 -117.52 -4.46
N GLU A 531 47.50 -118.16 -3.40
CA GLU A 531 48.69 -119.01 -3.41
C GLU A 531 48.40 -120.41 -3.94
N LYS A 532 49.25 -120.90 -4.84
CA LYS A 532 48.96 -122.11 -5.63
C LYS A 532 49.30 -123.42 -4.92
N HIS A 533 50.28 -123.39 -4.02
CA HIS A 533 50.81 -124.60 -3.38
C HIS A 533 49.81 -125.33 -2.48
N PRO A 534 49.08 -124.66 -1.55
CA PRO A 534 48.19 -125.36 -0.62
C PRO A 534 47.01 -126.02 -1.34
N LYS A 535 46.49 -125.33 -2.37
CA LYS A 535 45.28 -125.72 -3.09
C LYS A 535 45.43 -127.06 -3.83
N ALA A 536 46.60 -127.32 -4.42
CA ALA A 536 46.85 -128.55 -5.18
C ALA A 536 46.96 -129.82 -4.32
N GLN A 537 47.33 -129.69 -3.03
CA GLN A 537 47.48 -130.84 -2.13
C GLN A 537 46.16 -131.27 -1.48
N MET A 538 45.21 -130.35 -1.36
CA MET A 538 43.86 -130.61 -0.84
C MET A 538 43.06 -131.49 -1.83
N GLU A 539 43.17 -131.20 -3.13
CA GLU A 539 42.42 -131.85 -4.22
C GLU A 539 42.76 -133.36 -4.40
N GLN A 540 43.93 -133.82 -3.92
CA GLN A 540 44.31 -135.25 -3.95
C GLN A 540 43.67 -136.08 -2.82
N ILE A 541 43.14 -135.44 -1.78
CA ILE A 541 42.62 -136.11 -0.58
C ILE A 541 41.16 -136.53 -0.77
N ASP A 542 40.39 -135.78 -1.55
CA ASP A 542 38.93 -135.89 -1.60
C ASP A 542 38.42 -137.05 -2.50
N ILE A 543 39.27 -137.69 -3.30
CA ILE A 543 38.89 -138.74 -4.28
C ILE A 543 38.54 -140.11 -3.63
N MET A 544 38.71 -140.30 -2.32
CA MET A 544 38.80 -141.64 -1.69
C MET A 544 37.56 -142.21 -0.93
N LEU A 545 36.31 -141.64 -0.94
CA LEU A 545 35.32 -141.90 0.18
C LEU A 545 33.74 -142.08 -0.01
N ALA A 546 33.08 -142.03 -1.17
CA ALA A 546 31.59 -141.79 -1.29
C ALA A 546 30.54 -142.89 -0.90
N LYS A 547 29.23 -142.50 -0.74
CA LYS A 547 27.98 -143.29 -0.47
C LYS A 547 26.70 -142.65 -1.15
N GLY A 548 25.45 -142.92 -0.70
CA GLY A 548 24.14 -142.47 -1.30
C GLY A 548 23.46 -141.20 -0.69
N TYR A 549 22.34 -140.69 -1.26
CA TYR A 549 21.96 -139.24 -1.20
C TYR A 549 20.45 -138.79 -1.21
N ILE A 550 20.16 -137.60 -0.63
CA ILE A 550 18.98 -136.71 -0.81
C ILE A 550 19.03 -135.97 -2.16
N GLN A 551 17.89 -135.71 -2.81
CA GLN A 551 17.77 -134.83 -3.98
C GLN A 551 16.96 -133.55 -3.66
N LEU A 552 17.49 -132.36 -3.98
CA LEU A 552 16.80 -131.08 -3.76
C LEU A 552 16.45 -130.39 -5.07
N ASP A 553 15.19 -130.00 -5.23
CA ASP A 553 14.66 -129.30 -6.38
C ASP A 553 14.56 -127.79 -6.07
N CYS A 554 15.58 -127.03 -6.44
CA CYS A 554 15.70 -125.60 -6.14
C CYS A 554 15.05 -124.72 -7.23
N PHE A 555 14.34 -123.66 -6.81
CA PHE A 555 13.86 -122.58 -7.69
C PHE A 555 14.26 -121.20 -7.16
N VAL A 556 15.16 -120.52 -7.88
CA VAL A 556 15.70 -119.20 -7.53
C VAL A 556 15.12 -118.12 -8.45
N HIS A 557 14.57 -117.07 -7.84
CA HIS A 557 13.83 -116.04 -8.57
C HIS A 557 14.04 -114.62 -8.00
N GLU A 558 13.67 -113.62 -8.80
CA GLU A 558 13.39 -112.25 -8.36
C GLU A 558 11.94 -111.94 -8.73
N ASN A 559 11.10 -111.52 -7.77
CA ASN A 559 9.68 -111.20 -8.00
C ASN A 559 8.94 -112.27 -8.87
N ASN A 560 9.08 -113.54 -8.48
CA ASN A 560 8.55 -114.74 -9.14
C ASN A 560 9.01 -115.01 -10.59
N LYS A 561 10.04 -114.32 -11.12
CA LYS A 561 10.69 -114.64 -12.40
C LYS A 561 12.04 -115.32 -12.16
N GLY A 562 12.32 -116.40 -12.89
CA GLY A 562 13.55 -117.18 -12.75
C GLY A 562 14.81 -116.32 -12.92
N LEU A 563 15.72 -116.37 -11.95
CA LEU A 563 16.85 -115.45 -11.87
C LEU A 563 18.10 -116.00 -12.59
N SER A 564 18.16 -115.78 -13.90
CA SER A 564 19.29 -116.20 -14.74
C SER A 564 20.64 -115.69 -14.19
N GLY A 565 21.66 -116.55 -14.18
CA GLY A 565 23.01 -116.23 -13.72
C GLY A 565 23.16 -116.12 -12.20
N ALA A 566 22.13 -116.47 -11.43
CA ALA A 566 22.31 -116.77 -10.01
C ALA A 566 23.08 -118.08 -9.83
N LYS A 567 23.69 -118.27 -8.67
CA LYS A 567 24.55 -119.40 -8.34
C LYS A 567 24.12 -120.05 -7.05
N ILE A 568 24.25 -121.37 -7.00
CA ILE A 568 24.05 -122.19 -5.80
C ILE A 568 25.41 -122.75 -5.41
N GLN A 569 25.96 -122.27 -4.30
CA GLN A 569 27.16 -122.82 -3.69
C GLN A 569 26.75 -123.85 -2.64
N LEU A 570 27.19 -125.08 -2.83
CA LEU A 570 26.93 -126.19 -1.93
C LEU A 570 28.18 -126.46 -1.09
N ALA A 571 28.02 -126.50 0.22
CA ALA A 571 29.05 -126.89 1.17
C ALA A 571 28.64 -128.13 1.96
N GLU A 572 29.61 -129.01 2.20
CA GLU A 572 29.48 -130.25 2.97
C GLU A 572 30.39 -130.15 4.19
N ASN A 573 29.84 -130.38 5.40
CA ASN A 573 30.54 -130.27 6.67
C ASN A 573 31.36 -128.96 6.82
N GLY A 574 30.82 -127.86 6.30
CA GLY A 574 31.43 -126.52 6.30
C GLY A 574 32.46 -126.24 5.19
N ARG A 575 32.73 -127.17 4.27
CA ARG A 575 33.60 -126.95 3.09
C ARG A 575 32.78 -126.85 1.82
N VAL A 576 32.96 -125.80 1.03
CA VAL A 576 32.34 -125.69 -0.31
C VAL A 576 32.83 -126.83 -1.21
N ILE A 577 31.91 -127.68 -1.65
CA ILE A 577 32.19 -128.82 -2.54
C ILE A 577 31.87 -128.52 -4.01
N GLU A 578 30.81 -127.74 -4.29
CA GLU A 578 30.44 -127.40 -5.67
C GLU A 578 29.77 -126.02 -5.75
N THR A 579 29.73 -125.43 -6.96
CA THR A 579 28.96 -124.20 -7.20
C THR A 579 28.34 -124.24 -8.60
N TYR A 580 27.02 -124.32 -8.64
CA TYR A 580 26.22 -124.43 -9.85
C TYR A 580 25.75 -123.05 -10.32
N GLU A 581 25.67 -122.83 -11.63
CA GLU A 581 25.10 -121.63 -12.22
C GLU A 581 23.71 -121.92 -12.80
N ILE A 582 22.75 -121.04 -12.51
CA ILE A 582 21.33 -121.27 -12.77
C ILE A 582 20.92 -120.65 -14.10
N GLY A 583 20.27 -121.47 -14.93
CA GLY A 583 19.74 -121.06 -16.23
C GLY A 583 18.54 -120.10 -16.14
N SER A 584 18.06 -119.65 -17.31
CA SER A 584 17.03 -118.63 -17.42
C SER A 584 15.65 -119.00 -16.82
N ASN A 585 15.38 -120.27 -16.56
CA ASN A 585 14.17 -120.72 -15.89
C ASN A 585 14.24 -120.65 -14.35
N GLY A 586 15.40 -120.34 -13.76
CA GLY A 586 15.62 -120.25 -12.32
C GLY A 586 15.68 -121.60 -11.59
N LYS A 587 15.58 -122.76 -12.26
CA LYS A 587 15.47 -124.07 -11.60
C LYS A 587 16.76 -124.89 -11.67
N HIS A 588 17.07 -125.64 -10.61
CA HIS A 588 18.23 -126.53 -10.54
C HIS A 588 17.99 -127.72 -9.58
N LYS A 589 18.59 -128.88 -9.82
CA LYS A 589 18.48 -130.08 -8.95
C LYS A 589 19.82 -130.43 -8.33
N LEU A 590 19.88 -130.63 -7.01
CA LEU A 590 21.08 -131.02 -6.27
C LEU A 590 20.98 -132.46 -5.76
N LYS A 591 22.12 -133.07 -5.43
CA LYS A 591 22.22 -134.42 -4.83
C LYS A 591 23.21 -134.40 -3.66
N LEU A 592 22.75 -134.67 -2.44
CA LEU A 592 23.48 -134.50 -1.18
C LEU A 592 23.55 -135.83 -0.42
N ASN A 593 24.73 -136.32 -0.03
CA ASN A 593 24.85 -137.61 0.65
C ASN A 593 24.10 -137.67 2.00
N LEU A 594 23.73 -138.87 2.44
CA LEU A 594 23.08 -139.08 3.74
C LEU A 594 24.11 -139.15 4.88
N GLU A 595 23.65 -138.95 6.12
CA GLU A 595 24.51 -138.88 7.33
C GLU A 595 25.55 -137.75 7.28
N THR A 596 25.18 -136.59 6.75
CA THR A 596 26.11 -135.50 6.44
C THR A 596 25.45 -134.13 6.52
N SER A 597 26.07 -133.18 7.23
CA SER A 597 25.55 -131.81 7.30
C SER A 597 25.95 -131.01 6.06
N TYR A 598 25.00 -130.32 5.44
CA TYR A 598 25.22 -129.42 4.31
C TYR A 598 24.83 -127.99 4.64
N GLN A 599 25.44 -127.05 3.90
CA GLN A 599 25.02 -125.65 3.86
C GLN A 599 24.93 -125.19 2.40
N ILE A 600 23.80 -124.58 2.03
CA ILE A 600 23.53 -124.12 0.67
C ILE A 600 23.43 -122.60 0.63
N LYS A 601 24.32 -121.94 -0.11
CA LYS A 601 24.36 -120.49 -0.32
C LYS A 601 23.92 -120.12 -1.74
N PHE A 602 22.80 -119.43 -1.85
CA PHE A 602 22.24 -118.88 -3.08
C PHE A 602 22.72 -117.42 -3.24
N PHE A 603 23.34 -117.05 -4.36
CA PHE A 603 23.91 -115.72 -4.56
C PHE A 603 23.99 -115.31 -6.04
N LYS A 604 24.09 -114.02 -6.34
CA LYS A 604 24.37 -113.46 -7.67
C LYS A 604 25.15 -112.15 -7.50
N SER A 605 25.96 -111.75 -8.49
CA SER A 605 26.58 -110.42 -8.47
C SER A 605 25.51 -109.35 -8.32
N ASP A 606 25.76 -108.36 -7.46
CA ASP A 606 24.87 -107.21 -7.20
C ASP A 606 23.51 -107.58 -6.59
N PHE A 607 23.37 -108.81 -6.06
CA PHE A 607 22.20 -109.29 -5.33
C PHE A 607 22.60 -109.82 -3.95
N ILE A 608 21.70 -109.64 -2.99
CA ILE A 608 21.83 -110.25 -1.67
C ILE A 608 21.82 -111.77 -1.76
N HIS A 609 22.56 -112.43 -0.87
CA HIS A 609 22.64 -113.88 -0.83
C HIS A 609 21.76 -114.47 0.28
N LYS A 610 21.51 -115.78 0.22
CA LYS A 610 20.69 -116.52 1.20
C LYS A 610 21.35 -117.86 1.52
N ILE A 611 21.40 -118.24 2.79
CA ILE A 611 22.03 -119.47 3.27
C ILE A 611 20.99 -120.37 3.93
N PHE A 612 21.04 -121.67 3.70
CA PHE A 612 20.24 -122.68 4.40
C PHE A 612 21.15 -123.78 4.91
N ASP A 613 20.96 -124.22 6.16
CA ASP A 613 21.60 -125.44 6.66
C ASP A 613 20.69 -126.65 6.38
N ILE A 614 21.28 -127.82 6.18
CA ILE A 614 20.57 -129.07 5.94
C ILE A 614 21.24 -130.15 6.77
N ASP A 615 20.48 -130.76 7.67
CA ASP A 615 20.87 -131.96 8.39
C ASP A 615 20.32 -133.17 7.62
N SER A 616 21.21 -134.04 7.13
CA SER A 616 20.85 -135.28 6.42
C SER A 616 20.99 -136.54 7.27
N GLU A 617 21.20 -136.43 8.59
CA GLU A 617 21.14 -137.57 9.50
C GLU A 617 19.73 -138.19 9.48
N LEU A 618 19.68 -139.51 9.25
CA LEU A 618 18.44 -140.26 9.30
C LEU A 618 18.36 -141.05 10.62
N PRO A 619 17.18 -141.12 11.27
CA PRO A 619 16.96 -142.06 12.36
C PRO A 619 17.35 -143.48 11.93
N SER A 620 18.09 -144.21 12.78
CA SER A 620 18.76 -145.49 12.45
C SER A 620 17.86 -146.65 11.99
N HIS A 621 16.53 -146.47 11.97
CA HIS A 621 15.54 -147.40 11.45
C HIS A 621 15.09 -147.06 10.00
N VAL A 622 15.60 -145.98 9.43
CA VAL A 622 15.26 -145.44 8.09
C VAL A 622 16.32 -145.88 7.07
N ASN A 623 15.96 -145.96 5.78
CA ASN A 623 16.83 -146.55 4.76
C ASN A 623 17.91 -145.57 4.25
N HIS A 624 19.17 -145.77 4.67
CA HIS A 624 20.34 -144.95 4.28
C HIS A 624 20.85 -145.18 2.84
N ASN A 625 20.22 -146.06 2.04
CA ASN A 625 20.52 -146.23 0.61
C ASN A 625 19.43 -145.61 -0.30
N ASN A 626 18.45 -144.91 0.27
CA ASN A 626 17.30 -144.38 -0.44
C ASN A 626 17.54 -142.94 -0.94
N ILE A 627 16.69 -142.44 -1.86
CA ILE A 627 16.70 -141.05 -2.32
C ILE A 627 15.47 -140.33 -1.75
N TYR A 628 15.69 -139.15 -1.15
CA TYR A 628 14.64 -138.31 -0.55
C TYR A 628 14.52 -137.01 -1.36
N GLU A 629 13.33 -136.68 -1.86
CA GLU A 629 13.13 -135.49 -2.72
C GLU A 629 12.47 -134.32 -1.95
N TYR A 630 12.98 -133.09 -2.09
CA TYR A 630 12.41 -131.89 -1.46
C TYR A 630 12.55 -130.61 -2.32
N ASP A 631 11.48 -129.83 -2.44
CA ASP A 631 11.41 -128.58 -3.19
C ASP A 631 11.84 -127.35 -2.35
N LEU A 632 12.78 -126.53 -2.86
CA LEU A 632 13.30 -125.34 -2.17
C LEU A 632 13.18 -124.06 -3.02
N VAL A 633 12.31 -123.13 -2.61
CA VAL A 633 12.06 -121.87 -3.33
C VAL A 633 12.78 -120.69 -2.67
N VAL A 634 13.52 -119.90 -3.45
CA VAL A 634 14.43 -118.84 -2.94
C VAL A 634 14.33 -117.55 -3.76
N GLU A 635 13.86 -116.46 -3.14
CA GLU A 635 13.90 -115.12 -3.74
C GLU A 635 15.21 -114.38 -3.42
N LEU A 636 15.89 -113.78 -4.41
CA LEU A 636 16.99 -112.81 -4.20
C LEU A 636 16.57 -111.40 -4.66
N PHE A 637 17.17 -110.35 -4.11
CA PHE A 637 16.97 -108.94 -4.51
C PHE A 637 18.29 -108.14 -4.52
N PRO A 638 18.37 -106.95 -5.15
CA PRO A 638 19.63 -106.21 -5.33
C PRO A 638 20.31 -105.76 -4.02
N THR A 639 21.64 -105.65 -4.05
CA THR A 639 22.44 -105.08 -2.95
C THR A 639 22.24 -103.56 -2.80
N CYS A 640 22.56 -103.04 -1.61
CA CYS A 640 22.53 -101.62 -1.29
C CYS A 640 23.52 -101.26 -0.18
N ASP A 641 23.69 -99.96 0.09
CA ASP A 641 24.60 -99.41 1.09
C ASP A 641 23.95 -99.40 2.50
N VAL A 642 23.63 -100.59 3.00
CA VAL A 642 22.99 -100.85 4.31
C VAL A 642 23.69 -102.05 4.95
N ASP A 643 23.69 -102.16 6.28
CA ASP A 643 24.21 -103.35 6.97
C ASP A 643 23.33 -104.59 6.65
N LEU A 644 23.91 -105.50 5.87
CA LEU A 644 23.30 -106.76 5.44
C LEU A 644 23.83 -107.98 6.21
N SER A 645 24.67 -107.80 7.24
CA SER A 645 25.38 -108.87 7.96
C SER A 645 24.48 -109.95 8.60
N ILE A 646 23.18 -109.69 8.77
CA ILE A 646 22.20 -110.69 9.19
C ILE A 646 22.01 -111.81 8.14
N LEU A 647 22.30 -111.54 6.87
CA LEU A 647 22.15 -112.49 5.76
C LEU A 647 23.33 -113.46 5.61
N ASP A 648 24.47 -113.17 6.25
CA ASP A 648 25.62 -114.09 6.34
C ASP A 648 25.35 -115.27 7.31
N ARG A 649 24.15 -115.34 7.91
CA ARG A 649 23.72 -116.46 8.77
C ARG A 649 22.70 -117.34 8.04
N PRO A 650 22.68 -118.65 8.32
CA PRO A 650 21.64 -119.57 7.84
C PRO A 650 20.23 -119.09 8.22
N LEU A 651 19.35 -119.04 7.22
CA LEU A 651 17.97 -118.52 7.32
C LEU A 651 17.05 -119.47 8.08
N SER A 652 17.22 -120.76 7.84
CA SER A 652 16.64 -121.86 8.61
C SER A 652 17.39 -123.15 8.28
N GLU A 653 16.99 -124.21 8.96
CA GLU A 653 17.55 -125.56 8.89
C GLU A 653 16.50 -126.50 8.24
N ILE A 654 16.96 -127.39 7.36
CA ILE A 654 16.16 -128.42 6.72
C ILE A 654 16.57 -129.76 7.33
N SER A 655 15.66 -130.46 7.98
CA SER A 655 15.93 -131.73 8.67
C SER A 655 14.80 -132.74 8.46
N TYR A 656 15.03 -134.02 8.80
CA TYR A 656 14.05 -135.08 8.61
C TYR A 656 12.95 -135.03 9.69
N TYR A 657 11.68 -134.96 9.28
CA TYR A 657 10.53 -134.99 10.20
C TYR A 657 9.83 -136.35 10.12
N GLU A 658 9.99 -137.18 11.15
CA GLU A 658 9.36 -138.51 11.24
C GLU A 658 7.83 -138.45 11.01
N SER A 659 7.16 -137.44 11.53
CA SER A 659 5.70 -137.25 11.39
C SER A 659 5.22 -136.98 9.96
N LYS A 660 6.14 -136.68 9.03
CA LYS A 660 5.87 -136.40 7.61
C LYS A 660 6.64 -137.32 6.65
N GLY A 661 7.53 -138.17 7.17
CA GLY A 661 8.30 -139.15 6.38
C GLY A 661 9.34 -138.56 5.41
N ASN A 662 9.66 -137.27 5.49
CA ASN A 662 10.57 -136.57 4.59
C ASN A 662 11.22 -135.34 5.26
N PHE A 663 12.11 -134.65 4.54
CA PHE A 663 12.77 -133.42 4.99
C PHE A 663 11.85 -132.19 4.88
N PHE A 664 11.93 -131.29 5.87
CA PHE A 664 11.20 -130.01 5.88
C PHE A 664 12.02 -128.89 6.56
N VAL A 665 11.69 -127.63 6.27
CA VAL A 665 12.23 -126.44 6.94
C VAL A 665 11.61 -126.25 8.33
N ASP A 666 12.41 -125.88 9.33
CA ASP A 666 11.89 -125.37 10.61
C ASP A 666 11.26 -123.97 10.46
N GLU A 667 9.93 -123.90 10.54
CA GLU A 667 9.15 -122.65 10.48
C GLU A 667 9.21 -121.81 11.76
N SER A 668 9.79 -122.34 12.84
CA SER A 668 9.95 -121.66 14.14
C SER A 668 11.09 -120.66 14.05
N ARG A 669 12.24 -121.10 13.53
CA ARG A 669 13.48 -120.33 13.37
C ARG A 669 13.42 -119.32 12.21
N ALA A 670 12.76 -119.67 11.12
CA ALA A 670 12.66 -118.83 9.91
C ALA A 670 11.91 -117.49 10.12
N ARG A 671 10.89 -117.47 10.99
CA ARG A 671 9.88 -116.40 11.05
C ARG A 671 10.44 -115.02 11.42
N LEU A 672 11.46 -114.99 12.27
CA LEU A 672 12.06 -113.74 12.79
C LEU A 672 13.03 -113.12 11.77
N ILE A 673 13.78 -113.96 11.05
CA ILE A 673 14.72 -113.53 10.01
C ILE A 673 13.96 -113.03 8.76
N ILE A 674 12.92 -113.74 8.31
CA ILE A 674 12.11 -113.36 7.14
C ILE A 674 11.56 -111.92 7.26
N ASN A 675 11.05 -111.53 8.43
CA ASN A 675 10.56 -110.17 8.66
C ASN A 675 11.65 -109.11 8.49
N LYS A 676 12.87 -109.36 8.97
CA LYS A 676 13.99 -108.41 8.82
C LYS A 676 14.47 -108.30 7.37
N ILE A 677 14.44 -109.39 6.62
CA ILE A 677 14.74 -109.41 5.18
C ILE A 677 13.75 -108.54 4.40
N THR A 678 12.45 -108.60 4.74
CA THR A 678 11.42 -107.74 4.14
C THR A 678 11.64 -106.25 4.42
N GLU A 679 12.16 -105.90 5.60
CA GLU A 679 12.51 -104.51 5.95
C GLU A 679 13.74 -104.02 5.17
N LEU A 680 14.81 -104.82 5.12
CA LEU A 680 16.03 -104.49 4.36
C LEU A 680 15.74 -104.31 2.87
N LYS A 681 14.87 -105.14 2.27
CA LYS A 681 14.40 -104.98 0.88
C LYS A 681 13.83 -103.57 0.63
N LYS A 682 13.04 -103.02 1.57
CA LYS A 682 12.49 -101.65 1.45
C LYS A 682 13.57 -100.57 1.54
N GLN A 683 14.56 -100.75 2.41
CA GLN A 683 15.67 -99.79 2.59
C GLN A 683 16.57 -99.76 1.34
N CYS A 684 16.89 -100.92 0.76
CA CYS A 684 17.69 -101.01 -0.46
C CYS A 684 17.06 -100.29 -1.67
N TYR A 685 15.76 -100.44 -1.90
CA TYR A 685 15.09 -99.71 -2.99
C TYR A 685 15.04 -98.20 -2.78
N LYS A 686 15.09 -97.71 -1.52
CA LYS A 686 15.15 -96.26 -1.25
C LYS A 686 16.56 -95.71 -1.56
N ALA A 687 17.61 -96.31 -0.99
CA ALA A 687 18.98 -95.82 -1.12
C ALA A 687 19.46 -95.71 -2.58
N ASN A 688 19.06 -96.64 -3.44
CA ASN A 688 19.41 -96.59 -4.86
C ASN A 688 18.71 -95.43 -5.61
N LYS A 689 17.49 -95.05 -5.22
CA LYS A 689 16.76 -93.92 -5.83
C LYS A 689 17.44 -92.57 -5.55
N ASP A 690 17.91 -92.37 -4.32
CA ASP A 690 18.54 -91.11 -3.92
C ASP A 690 19.87 -90.89 -4.68
N LYS A 691 20.55 -91.98 -5.08
CA LYS A 691 21.79 -91.96 -5.87
C LYS A 691 21.60 -91.56 -7.34
N ASP A 692 20.42 -91.83 -7.91
CA ASP A 692 20.10 -91.42 -9.28
C ASP A 692 19.71 -89.94 -9.37
N ASN A 693 19.06 -89.39 -8.33
CA ASN A 693 18.73 -87.96 -8.25
C ASN A 693 20.00 -87.07 -8.26
N ILE A 694 21.09 -87.50 -7.62
CA ILE A 694 22.37 -86.75 -7.60
C ILE A 694 22.89 -86.52 -9.03
N LYS A 695 22.86 -87.55 -9.88
CA LYS A 695 23.40 -87.48 -11.25
C LYS A 695 22.62 -86.52 -12.15
N GLU A 696 21.30 -86.49 -12.02
CA GLU A 696 20.47 -85.60 -12.84
C GLU A 696 20.57 -84.14 -12.34
N TYR A 697 20.74 -83.92 -11.03
CA TYR A 697 21.07 -82.60 -10.47
C TYR A 697 22.37 -82.04 -11.07
N GLU A 698 23.48 -82.80 -11.01
CA GLU A 698 24.80 -82.37 -11.55
C GLU A 698 24.73 -81.98 -13.03
N LYS A 699 23.96 -82.74 -13.82
CA LYS A 699 23.75 -82.52 -15.26
C LYS A 699 22.95 -81.23 -15.54
N ILE A 700 21.93 -80.92 -14.74
CA ILE A 700 21.14 -79.69 -14.91
C ILE A 700 21.93 -78.45 -14.50
N ILE A 701 22.74 -78.53 -13.43
CA ILE A 701 23.66 -77.45 -13.04
C ILE A 701 24.63 -77.11 -14.16
N ALA A 702 25.33 -78.11 -14.71
CA ALA A 702 26.27 -77.91 -15.82
C ALA A 702 25.62 -77.29 -17.08
N GLN A 703 24.31 -77.52 -17.29
CA GLN A 703 23.55 -76.91 -18.37
C GLN A 703 23.10 -75.48 -18.03
N ALA A 704 22.76 -75.19 -16.78
CA ALA A 704 22.42 -73.85 -16.28
C ALA A 704 23.63 -72.90 -16.34
N ASP A 705 24.80 -73.36 -15.87
CA ASP A 705 26.07 -72.63 -15.94
C ASP A 705 26.41 -72.23 -17.39
N LYS A 706 26.16 -73.15 -18.33
CA LYS A 706 26.40 -72.95 -19.77
C LYS A 706 25.41 -71.97 -20.44
N TYR A 707 24.21 -71.79 -19.89
CA TYR A 707 23.32 -70.71 -20.31
C TYR A 707 23.78 -69.37 -19.74
N ARG A 708 24.20 -69.34 -18.47
CA ARG A 708 24.74 -68.15 -17.79
C ARG A 708 25.99 -67.61 -18.47
N GLU A 709 26.95 -68.46 -18.81
CA GLU A 709 28.17 -68.08 -19.56
C GLU A 709 27.89 -67.48 -20.95
N LYS A 710 26.71 -67.76 -21.53
CA LYS A 710 26.26 -67.21 -22.81
C LYS A 710 25.42 -65.93 -22.67
N GLY A 711 25.12 -65.48 -21.44
CA GLY A 711 24.22 -64.36 -21.18
C GLY A 711 22.74 -64.66 -21.42
N ASP A 712 22.35 -65.93 -21.56
CA ASP A 712 20.95 -66.36 -21.73
C ASP A 712 20.32 -66.55 -20.34
N PHE A 713 20.22 -65.45 -19.59
CA PHE A 713 19.91 -65.46 -18.16
C PHE A 713 18.54 -66.07 -17.84
N ASP A 714 17.52 -65.87 -18.70
CA ASP A 714 16.20 -66.48 -18.52
C ASP A 714 16.29 -68.02 -18.49
N LYS A 715 16.99 -68.64 -19.45
CA LYS A 715 17.17 -70.10 -19.50
C LYS A 715 18.11 -70.61 -18.42
N ALA A 716 19.07 -69.80 -17.98
CA ALA A 716 19.92 -70.12 -16.85
C ALA A 716 19.10 -70.19 -15.55
N ILE A 717 18.29 -69.16 -15.28
CA ILE A 717 17.38 -69.11 -14.11
C ILE A 717 16.40 -70.28 -14.13
N GLU A 718 15.73 -70.54 -15.26
CA GLU A 718 14.81 -71.70 -15.41
C GLU A 718 15.52 -73.03 -15.08
N SER A 719 16.76 -73.20 -15.55
CA SER A 719 17.56 -74.41 -15.30
C SER A 719 18.00 -74.54 -13.83
N TYR A 720 18.44 -73.45 -13.17
CA TYR A 720 18.78 -73.49 -11.74
C TYR A 720 17.55 -73.72 -10.85
N VAL A 721 16.38 -73.18 -11.21
CA VAL A 721 15.10 -73.47 -10.53
C VAL A 721 14.77 -74.96 -10.63
N ALA A 722 14.93 -75.57 -11.81
CA ALA A 722 14.74 -77.00 -12.01
C ALA A 722 15.71 -77.84 -11.16
N ALA A 723 16.99 -77.44 -11.07
CA ALA A 723 17.96 -78.10 -10.19
C ALA A 723 17.58 -77.98 -8.70
N LYS A 724 17.12 -76.81 -8.25
CA LYS A 724 16.66 -76.60 -6.87
C LYS A 724 15.40 -77.39 -6.52
N TYR A 725 14.53 -77.69 -7.49
CA TYR A 725 13.40 -78.58 -7.25
C TYR A 725 13.82 -80.05 -7.02
N LEU A 726 14.89 -80.50 -7.68
CA LEU A 726 15.43 -81.86 -7.51
C LEU A 726 16.22 -82.04 -6.20
N MET A 727 16.92 -81.00 -5.74
CA MET A 727 17.66 -80.98 -4.47
C MET A 727 17.45 -79.66 -3.72
N PRO A 728 16.32 -79.51 -3.01
CA PRO A 728 15.96 -78.28 -2.30
C PRO A 728 16.98 -77.85 -1.22
N GLU A 729 17.75 -78.80 -0.71
CA GLU A 729 18.79 -78.61 0.31
C GLU A 729 20.12 -78.04 -0.21
N ARG A 730 20.26 -77.81 -1.52
CA ARG A 730 21.46 -77.21 -2.13
C ARG A 730 21.24 -75.71 -2.36
N GLU A 731 22.10 -74.88 -1.76
CA GLU A 731 21.99 -73.41 -1.81
C GLU A 731 22.49 -72.81 -3.14
N TYR A 732 23.54 -73.39 -3.73
CA TYR A 732 24.20 -72.91 -4.95
C TYR A 732 23.27 -72.45 -6.11
N PRO A 733 22.18 -73.16 -6.47
CA PRO A 733 21.30 -72.71 -7.55
C PRO A 733 20.57 -71.40 -7.21
N GLN A 734 20.27 -71.16 -5.92
CA GLN A 734 19.62 -69.93 -5.48
C GLN A 734 20.56 -68.73 -5.58
N GLU A 735 21.80 -68.89 -5.12
CA GLU A 735 22.82 -67.83 -5.18
C GLU A 735 23.00 -67.33 -6.62
N ARG A 736 22.97 -68.24 -7.61
CA ARG A 736 23.07 -67.89 -9.03
C ARG A 736 21.81 -67.23 -9.58
N ILE A 737 20.61 -67.64 -9.14
CA ILE A 737 19.36 -66.97 -9.52
C ILE A 737 19.37 -65.51 -9.01
N ASP A 738 19.72 -65.31 -7.74
CA ASP A 738 19.73 -63.99 -7.10
C ASP A 738 20.80 -63.07 -7.75
N GLU A 739 21.99 -63.61 -8.06
CA GLU A 739 23.07 -62.90 -8.78
C GLU A 739 22.62 -62.43 -10.18
N MET A 740 21.97 -63.30 -10.96
CA MET A 740 21.56 -62.97 -12.33
C MET A 740 20.39 -61.97 -12.35
N GLN A 741 19.46 -62.07 -11.40
CA GLN A 741 18.35 -61.11 -11.28
C GLN A 741 18.86 -59.69 -10.99
N ALA A 742 19.83 -59.55 -10.08
CA ALA A 742 20.47 -58.27 -9.79
C ALA A 742 21.13 -57.62 -11.02
N GLN A 743 21.78 -58.42 -11.90
CA GLN A 743 22.38 -57.92 -13.14
C GLN A 743 21.34 -57.49 -14.21
N MET A 744 20.16 -58.11 -14.22
CA MET A 744 19.06 -57.71 -15.10
C MET A 744 18.42 -56.39 -14.66
N ASP A 745 18.28 -56.18 -13.35
CA ASP A 745 17.70 -54.96 -12.76
C ASP A 745 18.57 -53.72 -13.01
N GLU A 746 19.90 -53.82 -12.85
CA GLU A 746 20.86 -52.72 -13.10
C GLU A 746 20.82 -52.24 -14.57
N GLY A 747 20.52 -53.14 -15.51
CA GLY A 747 20.28 -52.82 -16.91
C GLY A 747 18.98 -52.04 -17.16
N SER A 748 17.95 -52.30 -16.37
CA SER A 748 16.63 -51.64 -16.45
C SER A 748 16.67 -50.21 -15.91
N GLU A 749 17.30 -50.02 -14.74
CA GLU A 749 17.38 -48.71 -14.07
C GLU A 749 18.14 -47.67 -14.91
N TYR A 750 19.25 -48.06 -15.52
CA TYR A 750 19.99 -47.22 -16.47
C TYR A 750 19.10 -46.71 -17.62
N ASN A 751 18.34 -47.61 -18.26
CA ASN A 751 17.48 -47.25 -19.40
C ASN A 751 16.33 -46.32 -18.99
N ASN A 752 15.78 -46.49 -17.79
CA ASN A 752 14.74 -45.62 -17.25
C ASN A 752 15.27 -44.21 -16.96
N LEU A 753 16.49 -44.10 -16.40
CA LEU A 753 17.13 -42.81 -16.14
C LEU A 753 17.47 -42.05 -17.43
N ILE A 754 18.01 -42.73 -18.46
CA ILE A 754 18.23 -42.11 -19.78
C ILE A 754 16.91 -41.59 -20.36
N LYS A 755 15.85 -42.41 -20.36
CA LYS A 755 14.54 -42.00 -20.88
C LYS A 755 13.91 -40.83 -20.11
N SER A 756 14.14 -40.76 -18.80
CA SER A 756 13.67 -39.65 -17.95
C SER A 756 14.49 -38.38 -18.22
N GLY A 757 15.82 -38.48 -18.32
CA GLY A 757 16.71 -37.38 -18.68
C GLY A 757 16.37 -36.79 -20.05
N ASP A 758 16.16 -37.63 -21.06
CA ASP A 758 15.77 -37.22 -22.41
C ASP A 758 14.42 -36.46 -22.43
N ALA A 759 13.44 -36.91 -21.64
CA ALA A 759 12.14 -36.26 -21.53
C ALA A 759 12.25 -34.89 -20.86
N LYS A 760 13.04 -34.76 -19.79
CA LYS A 760 13.31 -33.49 -19.10
C LYS A 760 14.11 -32.52 -19.97
N TYR A 761 15.12 -33.02 -20.68
CA TYR A 761 15.91 -32.25 -21.65
C TYR A 761 15.02 -31.67 -22.76
N ALA A 762 14.13 -32.49 -23.33
CA ALA A 762 13.16 -32.04 -24.33
C ALA A 762 12.12 -31.03 -23.79
N ALA A 763 11.82 -31.07 -22.49
CA ALA A 763 10.98 -30.09 -21.81
C ALA A 763 11.72 -28.78 -21.46
N GLY A 764 13.04 -28.72 -21.61
CA GLY A 764 13.88 -27.58 -21.24
C GLY A 764 14.22 -27.50 -19.75
N ASP A 765 13.93 -28.54 -18.97
CA ASP A 765 14.31 -28.65 -17.55
C ASP A 765 15.73 -29.22 -17.45
N PHE A 766 16.69 -28.33 -17.73
CA PHE A 766 18.10 -28.68 -17.86
C PHE A 766 18.74 -29.18 -16.57
N ASP A 767 18.38 -28.60 -15.41
CA ASP A 767 18.92 -29.02 -14.11
C ASP A 767 18.37 -30.39 -13.69
N ALA A 768 17.07 -30.67 -13.88
CA ALA A 768 16.52 -31.99 -13.59
C ALA A 768 16.95 -33.06 -14.61
N ALA A 769 17.26 -32.68 -15.85
CA ALA A 769 17.85 -33.57 -16.85
C ALA A 769 19.30 -33.93 -16.50
N LEU A 770 20.12 -32.95 -16.08
CA LEU A 770 21.47 -33.20 -15.59
C LEU A 770 21.49 -34.22 -14.45
N PHE A 771 20.57 -34.11 -13.48
CA PHE A 771 20.46 -35.06 -12.37
C PHE A 771 20.31 -36.51 -12.86
N ASP A 772 19.38 -36.76 -13.79
CA ASP A 772 19.13 -38.10 -14.33
C ASP A 772 20.30 -38.61 -15.18
N TYR A 773 20.94 -37.75 -15.99
CA TYR A 773 22.11 -38.14 -16.78
C TYR A 773 23.35 -38.40 -15.91
N TYR A 774 23.56 -37.65 -14.82
CA TYR A 774 24.62 -37.93 -13.85
C TYR A 774 24.35 -39.26 -13.12
N ALA A 775 23.10 -39.56 -12.74
CA ALA A 775 22.72 -40.85 -12.17
C ALA A 775 22.98 -42.00 -13.17
N ALA A 776 22.53 -41.88 -14.41
CA ALA A 776 22.77 -42.88 -15.47
C ALA A 776 24.27 -43.08 -15.75
N LYS A 777 25.05 -42.00 -15.80
CA LYS A 777 26.52 -42.04 -15.93
C LYS A 777 27.18 -42.80 -14.78
N ASN A 778 26.69 -42.63 -13.55
CA ASN A 778 27.26 -43.32 -12.38
C ASN A 778 26.93 -44.82 -12.38
N LEU A 779 25.76 -45.23 -12.88
CA LEU A 779 25.42 -46.65 -13.09
C LEU A 779 26.25 -47.28 -14.22
N LYS A 780 26.45 -46.59 -15.35
CA LYS A 780 27.28 -47.09 -16.46
C LYS A 780 28.33 -46.08 -16.89
N THR A 781 29.43 -46.07 -16.15
CA THR A 781 30.55 -45.11 -16.28
C THR A 781 31.26 -45.10 -17.64
N LYS A 782 31.04 -46.10 -18.50
CA LYS A 782 31.64 -46.22 -19.83
C LYS A 782 30.75 -45.75 -20.99
N GLU A 783 29.47 -45.46 -20.74
CA GLU A 783 28.54 -45.06 -21.79
C GLU A 783 28.69 -43.57 -22.14
N ALA A 784 28.92 -43.27 -23.42
CA ALA A 784 29.19 -41.92 -23.90
C ALA A 784 27.94 -41.02 -23.88
N TYR A 785 26.76 -41.57 -24.17
CA TYR A 785 25.52 -40.81 -24.36
C TYR A 785 25.17 -39.84 -23.20
N PRO A 786 25.07 -40.27 -21.92
CA PRO A 786 24.81 -39.33 -20.82
C PRO A 786 25.95 -38.31 -20.63
N GLN A 787 27.18 -38.64 -21.02
CA GLN A 787 28.35 -37.76 -20.87
C GLN A 787 28.34 -36.64 -21.91
N GLU A 788 27.97 -36.95 -23.15
CA GLU A 788 27.73 -35.99 -24.22
C GLU A 788 26.55 -35.06 -23.89
N LYS A 789 25.45 -35.62 -23.36
CA LYS A 789 24.28 -34.83 -22.93
C LYS A 789 24.56 -33.87 -21.78
N ILE A 790 25.35 -34.29 -20.78
CA ILE A 790 25.82 -33.39 -19.71
C ILE A 790 26.62 -32.22 -20.30
N ALA A 791 27.57 -32.49 -21.20
CA ALA A 791 28.40 -31.45 -21.82
C ALA A 791 27.59 -30.48 -22.71
N GLU A 792 26.58 -30.98 -23.43
CA GLU A 792 25.64 -30.17 -24.21
C GLU A 792 24.81 -29.24 -23.33
N ILE A 793 24.27 -29.74 -22.21
CA ILE A 793 23.51 -28.93 -21.24
C ILE A 793 24.41 -27.90 -20.56
N ASP A 794 25.61 -28.30 -20.11
CA ASP A 794 26.57 -27.37 -19.49
C ASP A 794 26.93 -26.22 -20.43
N ALA A 795 27.09 -26.48 -21.74
CA ALA A 795 27.32 -25.43 -22.73
C ALA A 795 26.13 -24.47 -22.86
N LEU A 796 24.90 -24.98 -22.88
CA LEU A 796 23.67 -24.18 -22.95
C LEU A 796 23.46 -23.33 -21.68
N LEU A 797 23.64 -23.91 -20.49
CA LEU A 797 23.52 -23.20 -19.22
C LEU A 797 24.60 -22.12 -19.05
N ASN A 798 25.83 -22.38 -19.49
CA ASN A 798 26.89 -21.36 -19.47
C ASN A 798 26.63 -20.22 -20.47
N ALA A 799 26.07 -20.52 -21.65
CA ALA A 799 25.64 -19.50 -22.60
C ALA A 799 24.50 -18.63 -22.02
N GLN A 800 23.49 -19.25 -21.39
CA GLN A 800 22.40 -18.52 -20.73
C GLN A 800 22.93 -17.60 -19.60
N LYS A 801 23.81 -18.11 -18.72
CA LYS A 801 24.45 -17.31 -17.66
C LYS A 801 25.26 -16.14 -18.22
N ALA A 802 25.93 -16.32 -19.36
CA ALA A 802 26.66 -15.22 -20.01
C ALA A 802 25.71 -14.13 -20.54
N THR A 803 24.61 -14.52 -21.18
CA THR A 803 23.56 -13.58 -21.63
C THR A 803 22.90 -12.86 -20.46
N GLU A 804 22.61 -13.56 -19.36
CA GLU A 804 22.05 -12.98 -18.14
C GLU A 804 23.01 -11.95 -17.50
N GLN A 805 24.31 -12.26 -17.40
CA GLN A 805 25.31 -11.31 -16.91
C GLN A 805 25.43 -10.06 -17.80
N GLN A 806 25.33 -10.21 -19.12
CA GLN A 806 25.30 -9.08 -20.05
C GLN A 806 24.03 -8.21 -19.85
N TYR A 807 22.87 -8.85 -19.70
CA TYR A 807 21.60 -8.19 -19.37
C TYR A 807 21.70 -7.40 -18.05
N LEU A 808 22.08 -8.05 -16.95
CA LEU A 808 22.24 -7.44 -15.63
C LEU A 808 23.30 -6.32 -15.59
N THR A 809 24.25 -6.32 -16.52
CA THR A 809 25.23 -5.23 -16.66
C THR A 809 24.63 -4.02 -17.38
N GLN A 810 23.82 -4.23 -18.43
CA GLN A 810 23.09 -3.11 -19.07
C GLN A 810 22.01 -2.53 -18.14
N ILE A 811 21.31 -3.36 -17.36
CA ILE A 811 20.35 -2.88 -16.35
C ILE A 811 21.02 -1.97 -15.32
N ARG A 812 22.10 -2.41 -14.67
CA ARG A 812 22.83 -1.56 -13.70
C ARG A 812 23.32 -0.23 -14.30
N LYS A 813 23.71 -0.23 -15.58
CA LYS A 813 24.06 0.99 -16.31
C LYS A 813 22.83 1.89 -16.54
N ALA A 814 21.71 1.31 -16.97
CA ALA A 814 20.46 2.02 -17.23
C ALA A 814 19.85 2.61 -15.95
N ASP A 815 19.80 1.84 -14.86
CA ASP A 815 19.34 2.27 -13.54
C ASP A 815 20.18 3.47 -13.04
N SER A 816 21.50 3.41 -13.17
CA SER A 816 22.41 4.47 -12.75
C SER A 816 22.27 5.74 -13.59
N LEU A 817 22.05 5.62 -14.90
CA LEU A 817 21.76 6.75 -15.79
C LEU A 817 20.40 7.38 -15.46
N TYR A 818 19.40 6.57 -15.12
CA TYR A 818 18.08 7.03 -14.69
C TYR A 818 18.15 7.77 -13.35
N GLN A 819 18.86 7.21 -12.35
CA GLN A 819 19.08 7.85 -11.04
C GLN A 819 19.84 9.18 -11.13
N THR A 820 20.69 9.35 -12.15
CA THR A 820 21.41 10.61 -12.42
C THR A 820 20.65 11.56 -13.37
N ASN A 821 19.38 11.27 -13.64
CA ASN A 821 18.48 12.05 -14.51
C ASN A 821 18.95 12.18 -15.97
N ASN A 822 19.80 11.26 -16.45
CA ASN A 822 20.26 11.21 -17.83
C ASN A 822 19.30 10.37 -18.70
N LEU A 823 18.06 10.85 -18.83
CA LEU A 823 16.92 10.09 -19.36
C LEU A 823 17.16 9.49 -20.76
N ASP A 824 17.69 10.24 -21.73
CA ASP A 824 17.97 9.71 -23.08
C ASP A 824 19.01 8.58 -23.09
N LEU A 825 20.05 8.68 -22.25
CA LEU A 825 21.08 7.65 -22.12
C LEU A 825 20.57 6.43 -21.35
N ALA A 826 19.70 6.64 -20.37
CA ALA A 826 18.99 5.56 -19.67
C ALA A 826 18.08 4.78 -20.63
N LEU A 827 17.30 5.49 -21.46
CA LEU A 827 16.43 4.91 -22.48
C LEU A 827 17.21 4.01 -23.44
N GLN A 828 18.32 4.50 -24.01
CA GLN A 828 19.20 3.71 -24.88
C GLN A 828 19.79 2.47 -24.18
N ALA A 829 20.09 2.56 -22.88
CA ALA A 829 20.60 1.44 -22.09
C ALA A 829 19.50 0.39 -21.80
N TYR A 830 18.27 0.80 -21.48
CA TYR A 830 17.12 -0.11 -21.34
C TYR A 830 16.72 -0.76 -22.67
N GLU A 831 16.74 -0.03 -23.79
CA GLU A 831 16.56 -0.64 -25.12
C GLU A 831 17.63 -1.70 -25.41
N SER A 832 18.88 -1.42 -25.02
CA SER A 832 19.99 -2.36 -25.19
C SER A 832 19.78 -3.61 -24.31
N ALA A 833 19.32 -3.45 -23.06
CA ALA A 833 18.95 -4.56 -22.20
C ALA A 833 17.79 -5.39 -22.76
N LYS A 834 16.74 -4.74 -23.29
CA LYS A 834 15.58 -5.36 -23.96
C LYS A 834 15.99 -6.18 -25.19
N LYS A 835 17.01 -5.75 -25.93
CA LYS A 835 17.60 -6.49 -27.07
C LYS A 835 18.41 -7.71 -26.64
N ILE A 836 18.98 -7.73 -25.42
CA ILE A 836 19.74 -8.86 -24.86
C ILE A 836 18.80 -9.94 -24.29
N ASN A 837 17.76 -9.56 -23.56
CA ASN A 837 16.75 -10.49 -23.04
C ASN A 837 15.33 -9.96 -23.26
N VAL A 838 14.72 -10.40 -24.37
CA VAL A 838 13.40 -9.93 -24.83
C VAL A 838 12.23 -10.41 -23.95
N LYS A 839 12.44 -11.44 -23.11
CA LYS A 839 11.40 -12.00 -22.23
C LYS A 839 11.16 -11.16 -20.97
N GLU A 840 12.12 -10.33 -20.58
CA GLU A 840 12.04 -9.53 -19.36
C GLU A 840 11.14 -8.31 -19.54
N LEU A 841 10.16 -8.14 -18.65
CA LEU A 841 9.26 -6.98 -18.69
C LEU A 841 9.91 -5.70 -18.16
N TYR A 842 10.84 -5.81 -17.21
CA TYR A 842 11.42 -4.67 -16.49
C TYR A 842 11.97 -3.56 -17.41
N PRO A 843 12.78 -3.84 -18.46
CA PRO A 843 13.27 -2.78 -19.35
C PRO A 843 12.15 -2.08 -20.10
N SER A 844 11.10 -2.81 -20.51
CA SER A 844 9.96 -2.23 -21.23
C SER A 844 9.18 -1.27 -20.33
N VAL A 845 8.93 -1.64 -19.07
CA VAL A 845 8.25 -0.77 -18.09
C VAL A 845 9.06 0.51 -17.82
N GLN A 846 10.40 0.43 -17.77
CA GLN A 846 11.23 1.62 -17.61
C GLN A 846 11.31 2.48 -18.90
N ILE A 847 11.31 1.85 -20.08
CA ILE A 847 11.19 2.55 -21.38
C ILE A 847 9.89 3.36 -21.42
N ASP A 848 8.73 2.72 -21.20
CA ASP A 848 7.42 3.38 -21.24
C ASP A 848 7.34 4.55 -20.24
N LYS A 849 7.96 4.39 -19.05
CA LYS A 849 8.05 5.43 -18.02
C LYS A 849 8.91 6.61 -18.47
N ILE A 850 10.11 6.35 -18.99
CA ILE A 850 11.06 7.38 -19.44
C ILE A 850 10.52 8.11 -20.67
N GLU A 851 9.91 7.41 -21.61
CA GLU A 851 9.21 8.03 -22.74
C GLU A 851 8.05 8.92 -22.26
N GLY A 852 7.30 8.49 -21.23
CA GLY A 852 6.28 9.31 -20.58
C GLY A 852 6.85 10.58 -19.92
N GLU A 853 8.00 10.49 -19.26
CA GLU A 853 8.70 11.64 -18.64
C GLU A 853 9.25 12.60 -19.71
N LEU A 854 9.91 12.09 -20.75
CA LEU A 854 10.43 12.88 -21.88
C LEU A 854 9.31 13.53 -22.71
N ASN A 855 8.17 12.87 -22.89
CA ASN A 855 7.03 13.45 -23.60
C ASN A 855 6.36 14.57 -22.78
N LYS A 856 6.28 14.43 -21.45
CA LYS A 856 5.83 15.54 -20.57
C LYS A 856 6.78 16.73 -20.63
N GLN A 857 8.09 16.49 -20.66
CA GLN A 857 9.08 17.56 -20.80
C GLN A 857 8.94 18.28 -22.15
N LYS A 858 8.78 17.55 -23.26
CA LYS A 858 8.52 18.14 -24.59
C LYS A 858 7.21 18.92 -24.68
N ASP A 859 6.14 18.46 -24.02
CA ASP A 859 4.88 19.21 -23.95
C ASP A 859 5.03 20.50 -23.14
N LEU A 860 5.75 20.45 -22.01
CA LEU A 860 6.07 21.62 -21.20
C LEU A 860 6.93 22.63 -21.97
N ASP A 861 7.97 22.16 -22.67
CA ASP A 861 8.82 22.97 -23.54
C ASP A 861 7.99 23.65 -24.63
N LYS A 862 7.17 22.89 -25.35
CA LYS A 862 6.30 23.42 -26.40
C LYS A 862 5.31 24.46 -25.88
N ARG A 863 4.65 24.19 -24.75
CA ARG A 863 3.68 25.12 -24.13
C ARG A 863 4.35 26.40 -23.64
N TYR A 864 5.57 26.30 -23.14
CA TYR A 864 6.39 27.46 -22.78
C TYR A 864 6.73 28.29 -24.03
N ASP A 865 7.22 27.66 -25.10
CA ASP A 865 7.56 28.34 -26.35
C ASP A 865 6.33 29.01 -27.00
N GLU A 866 5.17 28.36 -26.99
CA GLU A 866 3.90 28.93 -27.45
C GLU A 866 3.44 30.12 -26.60
N ALA A 867 3.61 30.04 -25.26
CA ALA A 867 3.29 31.15 -24.35
C ALA A 867 4.23 32.35 -24.56
N ILE A 868 5.54 32.11 -24.70
CA ILE A 868 6.54 33.14 -25.00
C ILE A 868 6.25 33.80 -26.37
N ALA A 869 6.03 33.02 -27.43
CA ALA A 869 5.73 33.55 -28.76
C ALA A 869 4.46 34.41 -28.76
N ASN A 870 3.44 34.04 -27.97
CA ASN A 870 2.25 34.87 -27.80
C ASN A 870 2.52 36.15 -27.00
N ALA A 871 3.32 36.07 -25.93
CA ALA A 871 3.67 37.21 -25.08
C ALA A 871 4.54 38.25 -25.81
N ASP A 872 5.59 37.81 -26.51
CA ASP A 872 6.44 38.66 -27.35
C ASP A 872 5.61 39.35 -28.45
N ARG A 873 4.70 38.63 -29.12
CA ARG A 873 3.79 39.19 -30.12
C ARG A 873 2.87 40.27 -29.53
N LEU A 874 2.34 40.07 -28.32
CA LEU A 874 1.50 41.07 -27.64
C LEU A 874 2.32 42.30 -27.21
N PHE A 875 3.57 42.10 -26.79
CA PHE A 875 4.52 43.16 -26.44
C PHE A 875 4.88 44.02 -27.66
N GLU A 876 5.21 43.40 -28.80
CA GLU A 876 5.47 44.09 -30.08
C GLU A 876 4.24 44.87 -30.59
N GLN A 877 3.03 44.35 -30.36
CA GLN A 877 1.77 45.04 -30.65
C GLN A 877 1.46 46.21 -29.68
N GLY A 878 2.29 46.42 -28.66
CA GLY A 878 2.14 47.49 -27.68
C GLY A 878 1.05 47.24 -26.62
N ASN A 879 0.47 46.03 -26.59
CA ASN A 879 -0.57 45.64 -25.64
C ASN A 879 0.06 45.14 -24.33
N MET A 880 0.54 46.09 -23.54
CA MET A 880 1.38 45.85 -22.37
C MET A 880 0.72 44.99 -21.28
N ALA A 881 -0.58 45.17 -21.03
CA ALA A 881 -1.31 44.41 -20.02
C ALA A 881 -1.43 42.92 -20.40
N ASP A 882 -1.88 42.63 -21.62
CA ASP A 882 -2.04 41.24 -22.09
C ASP A 882 -0.67 40.57 -22.30
N ALA A 883 0.36 41.32 -22.72
CA ALA A 883 1.73 40.82 -22.81
C ALA A 883 2.27 40.41 -21.43
N LYS A 884 2.08 41.24 -20.40
CA LYS A 884 2.49 40.98 -19.01
C LYS A 884 1.78 39.76 -18.44
N ALA A 885 0.47 39.61 -18.69
CA ALA A 885 -0.28 38.42 -18.34
C ALA A 885 0.25 37.15 -19.05
N ALA A 886 0.57 37.24 -20.34
CA ALA A 886 1.13 36.13 -21.11
C ALA A 886 2.54 35.73 -20.66
N PHE A 887 3.42 36.70 -20.32
CA PHE A 887 4.73 36.40 -19.72
C PHE A 887 4.59 35.79 -18.31
N LEU A 888 3.63 36.23 -17.49
CA LEU A 888 3.33 35.61 -16.20
C LEU A 888 2.92 34.13 -16.36
N ILE A 889 2.05 33.83 -17.34
CA ILE A 889 1.72 32.43 -17.69
C ILE A 889 2.98 31.64 -18.08
N ALA A 890 3.90 32.22 -18.87
CA ALA A 890 5.16 31.56 -19.20
C ALA A 890 6.05 31.29 -17.96
N THR A 891 6.11 32.22 -16.98
CA THR A 891 6.81 31.97 -15.70
C THR A 891 6.19 30.84 -14.88
N GLN A 892 4.88 30.59 -15.00
CA GLN A 892 4.21 29.48 -14.33
C GLN A 892 4.49 28.13 -15.02
N ILE A 893 4.69 28.13 -16.35
CA ILE A 893 5.04 26.91 -17.11
C ILE A 893 6.51 26.51 -16.85
N LYS A 894 7.44 27.47 -16.80
CA LYS A 894 8.84 27.24 -16.39
C LYS A 894 9.32 28.31 -15.41
N THR A 895 9.33 27.98 -14.12
CA THR A 895 9.66 28.91 -13.03
C THR A 895 11.13 29.32 -12.97
N THR A 896 12.03 28.54 -13.58
CA THR A 896 13.48 28.80 -13.60
C THR A 896 13.95 29.67 -14.77
N GLU A 897 13.08 29.98 -15.73
CA GLU A 897 13.44 30.75 -16.92
C GLU A 897 13.39 32.26 -16.66
N MET A 898 14.54 32.93 -16.85
CA MET A 898 14.69 34.35 -16.55
C MET A 898 14.10 35.28 -17.63
N TYR A 899 13.97 34.80 -18.87
CA TYR A 899 13.52 35.62 -20.01
C TYR A 899 12.16 36.33 -19.78
N PRO A 900 11.06 35.62 -19.46
CA PRO A 900 9.78 36.27 -19.19
C PRO A 900 9.82 37.20 -17.97
N GLN A 901 10.68 36.93 -16.97
CA GLN A 901 10.84 37.81 -15.81
C GLN A 901 11.45 39.16 -16.21
N TYR A 902 12.50 39.16 -17.04
CA TYR A 902 13.08 40.40 -17.58
C TYR A 902 12.07 41.17 -18.44
N LYS A 903 11.23 40.47 -19.22
CA LYS A 903 10.18 41.10 -20.03
C LYS A 903 9.07 41.75 -19.20
N ILE A 904 8.68 41.15 -18.08
CA ILE A 904 7.74 41.79 -17.14
C ILE A 904 8.34 43.10 -16.59
N GLU A 905 9.64 43.12 -16.30
CA GLU A 905 10.31 44.33 -15.79
C GLU A 905 10.51 45.42 -16.86
N ASP A 906 10.80 45.04 -18.11
CA ASP A 906 10.74 45.97 -19.26
C ASP A 906 9.34 46.63 -19.35
N ILE A 907 8.26 45.84 -19.21
CA ILE A 907 6.88 46.35 -19.23
C ILE A 907 6.62 47.30 -18.05
N ASN A 908 6.98 46.90 -16.82
CA ASN A 908 6.83 47.74 -15.61
C ASN A 908 7.48 49.11 -15.82
N THR A 909 8.70 49.13 -16.34
CA THR A 909 9.48 50.34 -16.62
C THR A 909 8.78 51.24 -17.65
N ILE A 910 8.19 50.65 -18.70
CA ILE A 910 7.44 51.40 -19.72
C ILE A 910 6.12 51.97 -19.15
N GLU A 911 5.41 51.21 -18.32
CA GLU A 911 4.18 51.65 -17.65
C GLU A 911 4.44 52.80 -16.67
N GLU A 912 5.53 52.74 -15.89
CA GLU A 912 5.97 53.82 -15.00
C GLU A 912 6.33 55.09 -15.79
N GLN A 913 7.13 54.97 -16.87
CA GLN A 913 7.49 56.09 -17.73
C GLN A 913 6.26 56.75 -18.39
N ARG A 914 5.29 55.96 -18.87
CA ARG A 914 4.02 56.47 -19.42
C ARG A 914 3.21 57.22 -18.35
N THR A 915 3.13 56.66 -17.14
CA THR A 915 2.41 57.26 -16.01
C THR A 915 3.06 58.58 -15.57
N GLN A 916 4.39 58.60 -15.42
CA GLN A 916 5.14 59.80 -15.06
C GLN A 916 5.02 60.88 -16.14
N LYS A 917 5.03 60.51 -17.43
CA LYS A 917 4.75 61.45 -18.52
C LYS A 917 3.34 62.03 -18.43
N ALA A 918 2.31 61.20 -18.23
CA ALA A 918 0.93 61.67 -18.10
C ALA A 918 0.72 62.58 -16.88
N ILE A 919 1.47 62.37 -15.78
CA ILE A 919 1.50 63.27 -14.62
C ILE A 919 2.19 64.59 -14.97
N ASN A 920 3.31 64.55 -15.70
CA ASN A 920 3.99 65.76 -16.18
C ASN A 920 3.08 66.59 -17.10
N ASP A 921 2.47 65.97 -18.12
CA ASP A 921 1.58 66.62 -19.08
C ASP A 921 0.37 67.27 -18.35
N LYS A 922 -0.22 66.59 -17.36
CA LYS A 922 -1.32 67.16 -16.55
C LYS A 922 -0.86 68.32 -15.66
N TYR A 923 0.31 68.20 -15.04
CA TYR A 923 0.89 69.25 -14.20
C TYR A 923 1.17 70.52 -15.01
N GLU A 924 1.81 70.38 -16.18
CA GLU A 924 2.12 71.52 -17.07
C GLU A 924 0.86 72.24 -17.55
N ASN A 925 -0.17 71.50 -17.97
CA ASN A 925 -1.45 72.10 -18.37
C ASN A 925 -2.13 72.88 -17.22
N LEU A 926 -2.14 72.34 -15.99
CA LEU A 926 -2.70 73.04 -14.83
C LEU A 926 -1.91 74.30 -14.46
N ILE A 927 -0.58 74.28 -14.59
CA ILE A 927 0.25 75.48 -14.39
C ILE A 927 -0.06 76.53 -15.46
N ILE A 928 -0.17 76.16 -16.73
CA ILE A 928 -0.51 77.10 -17.82
C ILE A 928 -1.87 77.75 -17.58
N GLU A 929 -2.87 76.98 -17.14
CA GLU A 929 -4.21 77.49 -16.82
C GLU A 929 -4.20 78.39 -15.57
N ALA A 930 -3.50 77.99 -14.51
CA ALA A 930 -3.36 78.78 -13.28
C ALA A 930 -2.66 80.13 -13.53
N ASP A 931 -1.56 80.12 -14.28
CA ASP A 931 -0.82 81.31 -14.72
C ASP A 931 -1.70 82.28 -15.52
N ALA A 932 -2.59 81.75 -16.37
CA ALA A 932 -3.51 82.56 -17.16
C ALA A 932 -4.56 83.24 -16.28
N PHE A 933 -5.17 82.52 -15.33
CA PHE A 933 -6.11 83.12 -14.36
C PHE A 933 -5.43 84.10 -13.40
N PHE A 934 -4.18 83.84 -13.00
CA PHE A 934 -3.39 84.75 -12.17
C PHE A 934 -3.14 86.09 -12.89
N LYS A 935 -2.74 86.04 -14.18
CA LYS A 935 -2.58 87.24 -15.02
C LYS A 935 -3.89 88.01 -15.25
N GLN A 936 -5.03 87.33 -15.18
CA GLN A 936 -6.37 87.94 -15.26
C GLN A 936 -6.87 88.49 -13.91
N VAL A 937 -6.05 88.48 -12.85
CA VAL A 937 -6.44 88.92 -11.48
C VAL A 937 -7.55 88.02 -10.87
N ASN A 938 -7.84 86.87 -11.48
CA ASN A 938 -8.77 85.87 -10.93
C ASN A 938 -8.05 84.96 -9.95
N TYR A 939 -7.63 85.55 -8.83
CA TYR A 939 -6.77 84.93 -7.83
C TYR A 939 -7.39 83.66 -7.21
N LEU A 940 -8.71 83.63 -7.00
CA LEU A 940 -9.40 82.45 -6.46
C LEU A 940 -9.35 81.26 -7.43
N LYS A 941 -9.50 81.49 -8.75
CA LYS A 941 -9.42 80.39 -9.73
C LYS A 941 -7.99 79.92 -9.95
N ALA A 942 -7.03 80.85 -9.93
CA ALA A 942 -5.61 80.51 -9.97
C ALA A 942 -5.18 79.67 -8.76
N LEU A 943 -5.66 80.01 -7.55
CA LEU A 943 -5.40 79.27 -6.31
C LEU A 943 -5.83 77.80 -6.43
N GLU A 944 -7.08 77.54 -6.82
CA GLU A 944 -7.64 76.19 -7.01
C GLU A 944 -6.80 75.33 -7.98
N LEU A 945 -6.27 75.94 -9.04
CA LEU A 945 -5.49 75.25 -10.06
C LEU A 945 -4.04 75.00 -9.63
N TYR A 946 -3.40 75.95 -8.94
CA TYR A 946 -2.08 75.73 -8.34
C TYR A 946 -2.12 74.68 -7.21
N GLU A 947 -3.18 74.63 -6.41
CA GLU A 947 -3.38 73.57 -5.40
C GLU A 947 -3.48 72.19 -6.06
N LYS A 948 -4.25 72.06 -7.15
CA LYS A 948 -4.33 70.82 -7.95
C LYS A 948 -2.98 70.43 -8.56
N ALA A 949 -2.23 71.40 -9.10
CA ALA A 949 -0.88 71.16 -9.63
C ALA A 949 0.10 70.71 -8.52
N GLY A 950 0.07 71.38 -7.36
CA GLY A 950 0.85 71.01 -6.18
C GLY A 950 0.52 69.60 -5.66
N GLY A 951 -0.75 69.19 -5.71
CA GLY A 951 -1.17 67.82 -5.39
C GLY A 951 -0.62 66.76 -6.34
N LEU A 952 -0.48 67.07 -7.64
CA LEU A 952 0.13 66.16 -8.63
C LEU A 952 1.65 66.04 -8.50
N LYS A 953 2.34 67.13 -8.10
CA LYS A 953 3.78 67.12 -7.87
C LYS A 953 4.18 67.90 -6.60
N PRO A 954 4.08 67.28 -5.40
CA PRO A 954 4.33 67.96 -4.13
C PRO A 954 5.77 68.47 -3.90
N LYS A 955 6.73 68.03 -4.73
CA LYS A 955 8.14 68.45 -4.67
C LYS A 955 8.45 69.71 -5.49
N GLU A 956 7.54 70.15 -6.35
CA GLU A 956 7.77 71.32 -7.21
C GLU A 956 7.53 72.61 -6.41
N ALA A 957 8.55 73.47 -6.35
CA ALA A 957 8.47 74.70 -5.56
C ALA A 957 7.52 75.77 -6.16
N TYR A 958 7.16 75.63 -7.44
CA TYR A 958 6.47 76.69 -8.17
C TYR A 958 5.01 76.93 -7.70
N PRO A 959 4.10 75.94 -7.70
CA PRO A 959 2.73 76.14 -7.21
C PRO A 959 2.64 76.66 -5.76
N PRO A 960 3.35 76.09 -4.75
CA PRO A 960 3.39 76.65 -3.39
C PRO A 960 3.83 78.11 -3.33
N SER A 961 4.79 78.52 -4.18
CA SER A 961 5.23 79.92 -4.24
C SER A 961 4.14 80.84 -4.77
N GLN A 962 3.42 80.43 -5.82
CA GLN A 962 2.32 81.22 -6.37
C GLN A 962 1.11 81.28 -5.43
N ILE A 963 0.79 80.18 -4.74
CA ILE A 963 -0.23 80.12 -3.69
C ILE A 963 0.06 81.15 -2.59
N SER A 964 1.32 81.23 -2.14
CA SER A 964 1.75 82.23 -1.14
C SER A 964 1.56 83.67 -1.62
N ILE A 965 1.94 83.96 -2.87
CA ILE A 965 1.76 85.28 -3.50
C ILE A 965 0.26 85.63 -3.61
N ILE A 966 -0.57 84.70 -4.07
CA ILE A 966 -2.03 84.86 -4.19
C ILE A 966 -2.66 85.17 -2.83
N ASN A 967 -2.31 84.41 -1.79
CA ASN A 967 -2.85 84.63 -0.45
C ASN A 967 -2.48 86.01 0.11
N GLY A 968 -1.27 86.51 -0.19
CA GLY A 968 -0.87 87.88 0.12
C GLY A 968 -1.70 88.94 -0.62
N LEU A 969 -1.97 88.75 -1.91
CA LEU A 969 -2.77 89.67 -2.72
C LEU A 969 -4.24 89.71 -2.29
N LEU A 970 -4.84 88.54 -1.99
CA LEU A 970 -6.20 88.44 -1.46
C LEU A 970 -6.34 89.08 -0.08
N ALA A 971 -5.33 88.92 0.80
CA ALA A 971 -5.30 89.60 2.09
C ALA A 971 -5.21 91.13 1.94
N GLN A 972 -4.39 91.63 1.00
CA GLN A 972 -4.29 93.06 0.71
C GLN A 972 -5.61 93.63 0.17
N GLN A 973 -6.24 92.98 -0.81
CA GLN A 973 -7.55 93.41 -1.33
C GLN A 973 -8.59 93.57 -0.21
N LYS A 974 -8.66 92.59 0.70
CA LYS A 974 -9.58 92.62 1.85
C LYS A 974 -9.26 93.76 2.84
N ALA A 975 -7.98 94.09 3.04
CA ALA A 975 -7.56 95.21 3.88
C ALA A 975 -7.89 96.58 3.25
N ASP A 976 -7.70 96.70 1.93
CA ASP A 976 -8.03 97.92 1.16
C ASP A 976 -9.55 98.18 1.15
N GLU A 977 -10.38 97.12 1.07
CA GLU A 977 -11.84 97.25 1.17
C GLU A 977 -12.31 97.72 2.54
N GLY A 978 -11.77 97.16 3.63
CA GLY A 978 -12.09 97.62 4.98
C GLY A 978 -11.67 99.07 5.23
N SER A 979 -10.46 99.42 4.81
CA SER A 979 -9.90 100.77 4.96
C SER A 979 -10.66 101.81 4.14
N TYR A 980 -11.10 101.45 2.92
CA TYR A 980 -11.97 102.30 2.10
C TYR A 980 -13.33 102.54 2.78
N ALA A 981 -13.99 101.49 3.26
CA ALA A 981 -15.30 101.61 3.92
C ALA A 981 -15.26 102.51 5.16
N GLU A 982 -14.20 102.40 5.98
CA GLU A 982 -14.02 103.24 7.16
C GLU A 982 -13.80 104.72 6.79
N LEU A 983 -12.94 105.02 5.82
CA LEU A 983 -12.69 106.39 5.37
C LEU A 983 -13.93 107.05 4.77
N ILE A 984 -14.77 106.30 4.05
CA ILE A 984 -16.06 106.80 3.53
C ILE A 984 -17.02 107.12 4.68
N ALA A 985 -17.20 106.21 5.64
CA ALA A 985 -18.08 106.45 6.78
C ALA A 985 -17.64 107.67 7.62
N GLN A 986 -16.33 107.87 7.80
CA GLN A 986 -15.79 109.06 8.47
C GLN A 986 -15.98 110.34 7.64
N ALA A 987 -15.77 110.28 6.32
CA ALA A 987 -15.92 111.42 5.42
C ALA A 987 -17.39 111.89 5.31
N ASP A 988 -18.33 110.95 5.13
CA ASP A 988 -19.77 111.21 5.11
C ASP A 988 -20.23 111.86 6.43
N MET A 989 -19.82 111.30 7.58
CA MET A 989 -20.15 111.86 8.90
C MET A 989 -19.60 113.28 9.08
N GLN A 990 -18.41 113.58 8.56
CA GLN A 990 -17.83 114.93 8.63
C GLN A 990 -18.53 115.91 7.67
N PHE A 991 -18.98 115.44 6.51
CA PHE A 991 -19.77 116.22 5.56
C PHE A 991 -21.10 116.68 6.16
N ASP A 992 -21.86 115.76 6.76
CA ASP A 992 -23.15 116.04 7.40
C ASP A 992 -23.02 117.03 8.57
N ASN A 993 -21.92 116.96 9.31
CA ASN A 993 -21.58 117.91 10.37
C ASN A 993 -21.02 119.26 9.85
N LYS A 994 -20.99 119.48 8.53
CA LYS A 994 -20.48 120.68 7.85
C LYS A 994 -18.98 120.94 8.08
N ASN A 995 -18.24 119.92 8.49
CA ASN A 995 -16.78 119.94 8.65
C ASN A 995 -16.11 119.59 7.31
N TYR A 996 -16.32 120.46 6.32
CA TYR A 996 -16.03 120.16 4.92
C TYR A 996 -14.54 119.90 4.61
N ALA A 997 -13.59 120.59 5.27
CA ALA A 997 -12.17 120.38 5.02
C ALA A 997 -11.66 119.00 5.49
N PRO A 998 -11.91 118.55 6.75
CA PRO A 998 -11.62 117.16 7.15
C PRO A 998 -12.32 116.11 6.27
N SER A 999 -13.58 116.33 5.92
CA SER A 999 -14.37 115.44 5.06
C SER A 999 -13.70 115.25 3.69
N TYR A 1000 -13.27 116.35 3.07
CA TYR A 1000 -12.56 116.34 1.78
C TYR A 1000 -11.26 115.53 1.84
N ASP A 1001 -10.44 115.71 2.89
CA ASP A 1001 -9.20 114.95 3.03
C ASP A 1001 -9.45 113.44 3.22
N ASN A 1002 -10.51 113.04 3.92
CA ASN A 1002 -10.89 111.64 4.06
C ASN A 1002 -11.41 111.02 2.74
N TYR A 1003 -12.27 111.72 1.97
CA TYR A 1003 -12.65 111.26 0.62
C TYR A 1003 -11.44 111.18 -0.33
N LYS A 1004 -10.47 112.09 -0.19
CA LYS A 1004 -9.21 112.13 -0.95
C LYS A 1004 -8.23 111.02 -0.57
N LEU A 1005 -8.33 110.49 0.64
CA LEU A 1005 -7.64 109.26 1.04
C LEU A 1005 -8.37 108.03 0.49
N ALA A 1006 -9.70 107.98 0.59
CA ALA A 1006 -10.51 106.89 0.04
C ALA A 1006 -10.34 106.73 -1.48
N SER A 1007 -10.34 107.84 -2.24
CA SER A 1007 -10.11 107.83 -3.70
C SER A 1007 -8.69 107.45 -4.12
N LYS A 1008 -7.71 107.49 -3.21
CA LYS A 1008 -6.35 106.96 -3.46
C LYS A 1008 -6.28 105.45 -3.27
N LEU A 1009 -7.03 104.90 -2.30
CA LEU A 1009 -7.14 103.46 -2.06
C LEU A 1009 -7.90 102.77 -3.19
N LYS A 1010 -9.10 103.25 -3.53
CA LYS A 1010 -9.87 102.78 -4.68
C LYS A 1010 -9.99 103.87 -5.76
N LYS A 1011 -9.01 103.90 -6.67
CA LYS A 1011 -8.88 104.90 -7.75
C LYS A 1011 -10.04 104.91 -8.74
N GLU A 1012 -10.71 103.78 -8.94
CA GLU A 1012 -11.83 103.65 -9.87
C GLU A 1012 -13.16 104.14 -9.27
N GLU A 1013 -13.28 104.19 -7.94
CA GLU A 1013 -14.52 104.59 -7.28
C GLU A 1013 -14.84 106.07 -7.56
N GLN A 1014 -16.09 106.32 -7.94
CA GLN A 1014 -16.53 107.66 -8.35
C GLN A 1014 -17.14 108.44 -7.18
N TYR A 1015 -17.83 107.76 -6.26
CA TYR A 1015 -18.48 108.36 -5.08
C TYR A 1015 -17.60 109.35 -4.29
N PRO A 1016 -16.32 109.05 -3.94
CA PRO A 1016 -15.50 109.99 -3.17
C PRO A 1016 -15.11 111.22 -4.00
N LYS A 1017 -14.93 111.06 -5.31
CA LYS A 1017 -14.57 112.16 -6.24
C LYS A 1017 -15.74 113.12 -6.41
N ASP A 1018 -16.96 112.59 -6.55
CA ASP A 1018 -18.18 113.40 -6.66
C ASP A 1018 -18.41 114.21 -5.38
N ARG A 1019 -18.23 113.59 -4.21
CA ARG A 1019 -18.31 114.27 -2.91
C ARG A 1019 -17.23 115.35 -2.71
N MET A 1020 -16.01 115.09 -3.16
CA MET A 1020 -14.94 116.11 -3.15
C MET A 1020 -15.31 117.33 -4.00
N ALA A 1021 -15.88 117.13 -5.20
CA ALA A 1021 -16.33 118.23 -6.06
C ALA A 1021 -17.53 119.00 -5.46
N GLU A 1022 -18.45 118.30 -4.80
CA GLU A 1022 -19.56 118.92 -4.04
C GLU A 1022 -19.03 119.80 -2.90
N ILE A 1023 -18.05 119.31 -2.13
CA ILE A 1023 -17.37 120.08 -1.08
C ILE A 1023 -16.67 121.33 -1.65
N GLU A 1024 -15.92 121.19 -2.74
CA GLU A 1024 -15.22 122.31 -3.38
C GLU A 1024 -16.21 123.42 -3.79
N ALA A 1025 -17.35 123.05 -4.38
CA ALA A 1025 -18.39 124.01 -4.75
C ALA A 1025 -19.04 124.70 -3.53
N ILE A 1026 -19.26 123.97 -2.43
CA ILE A 1026 -19.79 124.54 -1.18
C ILE A 1026 -18.79 125.52 -0.55
N MET A 1027 -17.50 125.15 -0.49
CA MET A 1027 -16.44 125.98 0.07
C MET A 1027 -16.22 127.26 -0.73
N GLU A 1028 -16.24 127.18 -2.06
CA GLU A 1028 -16.17 128.34 -2.95
C GLU A 1028 -17.38 129.27 -2.75
N ALA A 1029 -18.60 128.73 -2.64
CA ALA A 1029 -19.80 129.53 -2.38
C ALA A 1029 -19.79 130.22 -1.00
N ILE A 1030 -19.17 129.60 0.01
CA ILE A 1030 -18.92 130.23 1.32
C ILE A 1030 -17.89 131.36 1.19
N ALA A 1031 -16.77 131.12 0.51
CA ALA A 1031 -15.72 132.12 0.30
C ALA A 1031 -16.22 133.33 -0.50
N GLN A 1032 -17.04 133.13 -1.53
CA GLN A 1032 -17.66 134.21 -2.29
C GLN A 1032 -18.63 135.05 -1.45
N LYS A 1033 -19.45 134.43 -0.59
CA LYS A 1033 -20.32 135.16 0.36
C LYS A 1033 -19.50 135.95 1.38
N GLU A 1034 -18.40 135.39 1.88
CA GLU A 1034 -17.48 136.06 2.78
C GLU A 1034 -16.84 137.29 2.11
N ALA A 1035 -16.33 137.14 0.88
CA ALA A 1035 -15.74 138.23 0.11
C ALA A 1035 -16.78 139.31 -0.23
N ALA A 1036 -17.99 138.94 -0.65
CA ALA A 1036 -19.06 139.89 -0.96
C ALA A 1036 -19.53 140.66 0.30
N TYR A 1037 -19.65 139.98 1.43
CA TYR A 1037 -19.95 140.61 2.73
C TYR A 1037 -18.87 141.64 3.10
N ASN A 1038 -17.60 141.23 3.09
CA ASN A 1038 -16.49 142.10 3.47
C ASN A 1038 -16.33 143.29 2.49
N ALA A 1039 -16.59 143.09 1.20
CA ALA A 1039 -16.60 144.17 0.21
C ALA A 1039 -17.77 145.16 0.42
N ALA A 1040 -18.97 144.65 0.76
CA ALA A 1040 -20.12 145.49 1.08
C ALA A 1040 -19.90 146.30 2.36
N ILE A 1041 -19.30 145.70 3.40
CA ILE A 1041 -18.87 146.39 4.62
C ILE A 1041 -17.83 147.47 4.31
N ALA A 1042 -16.74 147.14 3.63
CA ALA A 1042 -15.69 148.12 3.29
C ALA A 1042 -16.22 149.28 2.42
N ALA A 1043 -17.17 149.02 1.52
CA ALA A 1043 -17.85 150.08 0.77
C ALA A 1043 -18.76 150.95 1.66
N ALA A 1044 -19.47 150.34 2.61
CA ALA A 1044 -20.33 151.04 3.56
C ALA A 1044 -19.53 151.93 4.54
N ASP A 1045 -18.42 151.42 5.06
CA ASP A 1045 -17.45 152.16 5.88
C ASP A 1045 -16.91 153.38 5.12
N ASN A 1046 -16.43 153.19 3.88
CA ASN A 1046 -15.93 154.29 3.05
C ASN A 1046 -16.98 155.39 2.78
N PHE A 1047 -18.24 155.02 2.52
CA PHE A 1047 -19.33 156.00 2.36
C PHE A 1047 -19.70 156.69 3.68
N ARG A 1048 -19.67 155.98 4.82
CA ARG A 1048 -19.89 156.56 6.16
C ARG A 1048 -18.84 157.63 6.45
N ASP A 1049 -17.57 157.31 6.20
CA ASP A 1049 -16.44 158.18 6.50
C ASP A 1049 -16.37 159.37 5.53
N SER A 1050 -16.82 159.17 4.29
CA SER A 1050 -17.05 160.23 3.28
C SER A 1050 -18.32 161.07 3.54
N LYS A 1051 -19.09 160.76 4.59
CA LYS A 1051 -20.34 161.44 5.00
C LYS A 1051 -21.49 161.36 3.99
N THR A 1052 -21.46 160.43 3.03
CA THR A 1052 -22.59 160.15 2.11
C THR A 1052 -23.54 159.11 2.70
N TYR A 1053 -24.17 159.50 3.80
CA TYR A 1053 -24.87 158.62 4.74
C TYR A 1053 -25.96 157.72 4.13
N ASP A 1054 -26.72 158.18 3.13
CA ASP A 1054 -27.73 157.35 2.46
C ASP A 1054 -27.11 156.18 1.66
N GLN A 1055 -25.94 156.40 1.05
CA GLN A 1055 -25.20 155.36 0.32
C GLN A 1055 -24.56 154.35 1.28
N ALA A 1056 -24.01 154.83 2.39
CA ALA A 1056 -23.47 153.99 3.46
C ALA A 1056 -24.53 153.06 4.05
N LYS A 1057 -25.71 153.61 4.38
CA LYS A 1057 -26.85 152.86 4.90
C LYS A 1057 -27.31 151.76 3.95
N SER A 1058 -27.39 152.07 2.65
CA SER A 1058 -27.71 151.07 1.61
C SER A 1058 -26.68 149.93 1.56
N LYS A 1059 -25.38 150.23 1.62
CA LYS A 1059 -24.33 149.20 1.61
C LYS A 1059 -24.24 148.37 2.88
N TYR A 1060 -24.55 148.91 4.06
CA TYR A 1060 -24.72 148.08 5.26
C TYR A 1060 -25.96 147.18 5.19
N GLN A 1061 -27.06 147.63 4.55
CA GLN A 1061 -28.22 146.78 4.31
C GLN A 1061 -27.91 145.64 3.32
N GLU A 1062 -27.07 145.90 2.31
CA GLU A 1062 -26.53 144.90 1.40
C GLU A 1062 -25.64 143.88 2.13
N ALA A 1063 -24.71 144.32 2.98
CA ALA A 1063 -23.92 143.41 3.80
C ALA A 1063 -24.79 142.56 4.74
N GLY A 1064 -25.78 143.18 5.41
CA GLY A 1064 -26.74 142.49 6.27
C GLY A 1064 -27.66 141.52 5.52
N SER A 1065 -27.89 141.69 4.22
CA SER A 1065 -28.64 140.69 3.43
C SER A 1065 -27.76 139.52 2.96
N ILE A 1066 -26.46 139.74 2.78
CA ILE A 1066 -25.47 138.69 2.48
C ILE A 1066 -25.21 137.81 3.71
N LYS A 1067 -25.11 138.41 4.90
CA LYS A 1067 -25.01 137.72 6.19
C LYS A 1067 -25.95 138.33 7.25
N PRO A 1068 -27.19 137.81 7.41
CA PRO A 1068 -28.20 138.34 8.34
C PRO A 1068 -27.86 138.27 9.83
N ASN A 1069 -26.87 137.45 10.22
CA ASN A 1069 -26.54 137.18 11.62
C ASN A 1069 -25.36 138.02 12.14
N GLU A 1070 -24.74 138.86 11.30
CA GLU A 1070 -23.60 139.68 11.68
C GLU A 1070 -24.07 140.99 12.34
N ALA A 1071 -23.57 141.26 13.55
CA ALA A 1071 -23.99 142.42 14.35
C ALA A 1071 -23.49 143.78 13.78
N TYR A 1072 -22.38 143.77 13.05
CA TYR A 1072 -21.70 144.99 12.61
C TYR A 1072 -22.54 145.89 11.68
N PRO A 1073 -23.11 145.43 10.55
CA PRO A 1073 -23.94 146.28 9.69
C PRO A 1073 -25.15 146.95 10.37
N PRO A 1074 -26.01 146.27 11.15
CA PRO A 1074 -27.14 146.92 11.81
C PRO A 1074 -26.71 147.96 12.87
N GLU A 1075 -25.61 147.74 13.58
CA GLU A 1075 -25.03 148.73 14.51
C GLU A 1075 -24.61 150.03 13.78
N GLN A 1076 -23.93 149.91 12.64
CA GLN A 1076 -23.49 151.07 11.86
C GLN A 1076 -24.67 151.85 11.24
N ILE A 1077 -25.73 151.15 10.80
CA ILE A 1077 -26.97 151.79 10.33
C ILE A 1077 -27.63 152.62 11.45
N ALA A 1078 -27.64 152.10 12.68
CA ALA A 1078 -28.20 152.83 13.82
C ALA A 1078 -27.41 154.11 14.11
N LEU A 1079 -26.07 154.06 14.04
CA LEU A 1079 -25.18 155.21 14.22
C LEU A 1079 -25.46 156.33 13.21
N ILE A 1080 -25.61 155.98 11.93
CA ILE A 1080 -25.87 156.92 10.83
C ILE A 1080 -27.16 157.71 11.03
N ASN A 1081 -28.23 157.06 11.51
CA ASN A 1081 -29.53 157.71 11.72
C ASN A 1081 -29.48 158.83 12.79
N GLY A 1082 -28.44 158.90 13.63
CA GLY A 1082 -28.31 159.89 14.70
C GLY A 1082 -27.78 161.27 14.28
N ILE A 1083 -27.31 161.45 13.03
CA ILE A 1083 -26.47 162.60 12.64
C ILE A 1083 -27.25 163.69 11.85
N MET A 1084 -28.48 163.43 11.38
CA MET A 1084 -29.24 164.34 10.49
C MET A 1084 -30.37 165.14 11.21
N PRO A 1085 -30.35 166.49 11.19
CA PRO A 1085 -31.45 167.34 11.66
C PRO A 1085 -32.60 167.51 10.62
N PRO A 1086 -33.83 167.89 11.05
CA PRO A 1086 -35.04 167.82 10.22
C PRO A 1086 -35.20 168.93 9.16
N SER A 1087 -36.07 168.66 8.18
CA SER A 1087 -36.22 169.43 6.93
C SER A 1087 -36.80 170.86 7.08
N PRO A 1088 -36.51 171.79 6.14
CA PRO A 1088 -36.83 173.22 6.25
C PRO A 1088 -38.32 173.56 6.45
N LEU A 1089 -39.23 172.71 5.96
CA LEU A 1089 -40.69 172.86 6.13
C LEU A 1089 -41.11 172.96 7.61
N ARG A 1090 -40.37 172.32 8.52
CA ARG A 1090 -40.69 172.33 9.96
C ARG A 1090 -40.33 173.66 10.65
N ILE A 1091 -39.35 174.39 10.12
CA ILE A 1091 -38.92 175.69 10.66
C ILE A 1091 -39.96 176.77 10.34
N ILE A 1092 -40.48 176.79 9.11
CA ILE A 1092 -41.50 177.75 8.64
C ILE A 1092 -42.80 177.63 9.48
N PHE A 1093 -43.19 176.40 9.84
CA PHE A 1093 -44.42 176.15 10.60
C PHE A 1093 -44.36 176.63 12.06
N GLU A 1094 -43.22 176.48 12.74
CA GLU A 1094 -43.07 176.93 14.13
C GLU A 1094 -42.85 178.45 14.24
N THR A 1095 -42.21 179.10 13.26
CA THR A 1095 -42.09 180.58 13.26
C THR A 1095 -43.46 181.27 13.15
N ALA A 1096 -44.39 180.70 12.38
CA ALA A 1096 -45.76 181.21 12.26
C ALA A 1096 -46.57 181.10 13.58
N LYS A 1097 -46.34 180.05 14.39
CA LYS A 1097 -46.98 179.89 15.70
C LYS A 1097 -46.55 180.96 16.72
N LEU A 1098 -45.30 181.40 16.67
CA LEU A 1098 -44.75 182.37 17.63
C LEU A 1098 -45.32 183.77 17.43
N MET A 1099 -45.46 184.25 16.19
CA MET A 1099 -45.99 185.59 15.91
C MET A 1099 -47.49 185.76 16.24
N ILE A 1100 -48.25 184.67 16.30
CA ILE A 1100 -49.68 184.68 16.63
C ILE A 1100 -49.93 184.85 18.15
N LYS A 1101 -48.89 184.69 19.00
CA LYS A 1101 -49.07 184.53 20.45
C LYS A 1101 -48.79 185.78 21.31
N GLN A 1102 -48.39 186.91 20.73
CA GLN A 1102 -47.87 188.06 21.50
C GLN A 1102 -48.44 189.46 21.19
N ASN A 1103 -49.51 189.62 20.40
CA ASN A 1103 -50.22 190.90 20.37
C ASN A 1103 -51.74 190.75 20.13
N LEU A 1104 -52.52 191.26 21.09
CA LEU A 1104 -53.99 191.26 21.06
C LEU A 1104 -54.50 192.59 20.50
N ASN A 1105 -55.51 192.51 19.62
CA ASN A 1105 -56.24 193.61 18.96
C ASN A 1105 -55.44 194.34 17.84
N THR A 1106 -55.82 194.33 16.56
CA THR A 1106 -57.06 193.90 15.89
C THR A 1106 -56.81 193.13 14.58
N LYS A 1107 -57.70 192.19 14.24
CA LYS A 1107 -57.56 191.19 13.15
C LYS A 1107 -57.47 191.72 11.70
N LYS A 1108 -57.43 193.04 11.45
CA LYS A 1108 -57.55 193.60 10.09
C LYS A 1108 -56.22 193.87 9.37
N GLN A 1109 -55.09 193.98 10.08
CA GLN A 1109 -53.77 194.23 9.46
C GLN A 1109 -52.99 192.94 9.13
N ALA A 1110 -53.08 191.89 9.96
CA ALA A 1110 -52.37 190.64 9.72
C ALA A 1110 -52.86 189.89 8.45
N ALA A 1111 -54.17 189.92 8.17
CA ALA A 1111 -54.75 189.28 6.99
C ALA A 1111 -54.27 189.89 5.66
N SER A 1112 -54.00 191.21 5.62
CA SER A 1112 -53.56 191.92 4.41
C SER A 1112 -52.13 191.55 3.98
N ASN A 1113 -51.27 191.19 4.94
CA ASN A 1113 -49.88 190.84 4.65
C ASN A 1113 -49.72 189.35 4.27
N LEU A 1114 -50.51 188.45 4.85
CA LEU A 1114 -50.43 187.02 4.54
C LEU A 1114 -50.88 186.71 3.09
N THR A 1115 -51.92 187.39 2.60
CA THR A 1115 -52.42 187.22 1.22
C THR A 1115 -51.41 187.72 0.17
N LYS A 1116 -50.51 188.67 0.51
CA LYS A 1116 -49.48 189.14 -0.42
C LYS A 1116 -48.31 188.16 -0.59
N LEU A 1117 -47.93 187.41 0.45
CA LEU A 1117 -46.85 186.41 0.34
C LEU A 1117 -47.25 185.20 -0.51
N ILE A 1118 -48.50 184.74 -0.39
CA ILE A 1118 -49.03 183.57 -1.11
C ILE A 1118 -49.03 183.77 -2.64
N HIS A 1119 -48.94 185.01 -3.13
CA HIS A 1119 -48.99 185.30 -4.58
C HIS A 1119 -47.62 185.31 -5.28
N GLN A 1120 -46.49 185.26 -4.55
CA GLN A 1120 -45.15 185.38 -5.15
C GLN A 1120 -44.40 184.04 -5.30
N SER A 1121 -44.82 182.98 -4.63
CA SER A 1121 -44.16 181.67 -4.64
C SER A 1121 -44.91 180.65 -5.49
N ARG A 1122 -44.97 180.86 -6.82
CA ARG A 1122 -45.65 179.96 -7.79
C ARG A 1122 -44.94 178.59 -7.92
N LEU A 1123 -45.05 177.78 -6.88
CA LEU A 1123 -45.11 176.33 -6.97
C LEU A 1123 -46.57 175.90 -7.26
N PRO A 1124 -46.78 174.70 -7.82
CA PRO A 1124 -47.94 173.89 -7.47
C PRO A 1124 -47.85 173.39 -6.01
#